data_AF-A0AAW1LCC8-F1
#
_entry.id   AF-A0AAW1LCC8-F1
#
_cell.length_a   1.000
_cell.length_b   1.000
_cell.length_c   1.000
_cell.angle_alpha   90.00
_cell.angle_beta   90.00
_cell.angle_gamma   90.00
#
_symmetry.space_group_name_H-M   'P 1'
#
loop_
_entity.id
_entity.type
_entity.pdbx_description
1 polymer ?
#
loop_
_entity_poly.entity_id
_entity_poly.type
_entity_poly.pdbx_seq_one_letter_code
_entity_poly.pdbx_strand_id
1 'polypeptide(L)'
;MLLLIELDAVIFSIFITRVPWVAAIYTEGSKLCAGSIISPYHVLTVAHCFAYTNGTARNEDLYIVRVGKHYREPTLIESPTQTRMIKNLILHEEFRGEEERNGYDIGIIEVNEPFIFSSQDGTVGTVTGWGFLEEPGPRSNVLMKVNVAFWSRSTCYHQLPSHFTETYFSNDKICAGYINASRSLCYGDAGAGLVFPSDERYYLRGIGSTIMSSDRGCESNSYTLYTKVSHYISWIKSHISRKESIPITFRTRSTGFQSVVAGCALPNHIPHGKFNLVGKPNYIENMIVPRDSALELKCDDGNTNSRYFYCLENEWTNIKEAKCNIPGRCSSLMPTESEYYSCTNNNNKVSCKDPPYGTEAKQLCYRFFTNSGRKVTKCVAGKWNAPFTSCIPECGRKTITSRTLIVNGEEVQEQEYPWVVAIYDSTDEQICGGTIISREFVISAAHCFTELDGRKKDINHYTILAGKHYRSKHRAEQNTQESKVKSLDIHPEFVGQIQNYRDDIALIQLETPFQITGQVRPICIDIDNLYEEYDFIDGVKAVVAGWGLSTSGGHATQVLKKLEVPYVDRRKCKETFGLEFAQKYLTSDKICAGYHNMNKSVCNGDSGSGLYFKTESQYYIRGIASLTQNSILGCDPNLYALYTKVSRYINWIKNITHIELYYS
;
A
#
# COMPACT_ATOMS: atom_id res chain seq x y z
N MET A 1 25.72 26.64 -24.52
CA MET A 1 24.80 27.80 -24.61
C MET A 1 23.60 27.46 -23.72
N LEU A 2 23.39 28.27 -22.70
CA LEU A 2 22.55 28.00 -21.53
C LEU A 2 21.06 27.89 -21.87
N LEU A 3 20.39 26.94 -21.24
CA LEU A 3 19.02 27.10 -20.77
C LEU A 3 19.03 26.69 -19.30
N LEU A 4 19.16 27.71 -18.45
CA LEU A 4 18.95 27.68 -17.02
C LEU A 4 17.49 27.28 -16.77
N ILE A 5 17.27 26.15 -16.10
CA ILE A 5 16.07 25.97 -15.28
C ILE A 5 16.50 26.40 -13.89
N GLU A 6 16.13 27.62 -13.51
CA GLU A 6 16.09 28.02 -12.11
C GLU A 6 15.14 27.05 -11.40
N LEU A 7 15.68 26.24 -10.49
CA LEU A 7 14.89 25.63 -9.44
C LEU A 7 14.52 26.77 -8.48
N ASP A 8 13.44 27.45 -8.79
CA ASP A 8 12.67 28.17 -7.77
C ASP A 8 12.16 27.12 -6.78
N ALA A 9 12.95 26.89 -5.74
CA ALA A 9 12.46 26.27 -4.52
C ALA A 9 11.44 27.23 -3.92
N VAL A 10 10.18 27.12 -4.35
CA VAL A 10 9.05 27.75 -3.67
C VAL A 10 8.89 27.02 -2.34
N ILE A 11 9.64 27.47 -1.34
CA ILE A 11 9.45 27.10 0.06
C ILE A 11 8.11 27.71 0.48
N PHE A 12 7.04 26.94 0.39
CA PHE A 12 5.77 27.33 0.99
C PHE A 12 5.94 27.34 2.52
N SER A 13 5.59 28.45 3.17
CA SER A 13 5.37 28.46 4.62
C SER A 13 4.19 27.53 4.93
N ILE A 14 4.47 26.40 5.57
CA ILE A 14 3.44 25.46 6.03
C ILE A 14 3.01 25.90 7.42
N PHE A 15 1.72 26.19 7.59
CA PHE A 15 1.14 26.44 8.92
C PHE A 15 1.33 25.20 9.82
N ILE A 16 1.80 25.42 11.06
CA ILE A 16 2.03 24.38 12.09
C ILE A 16 0.84 23.40 12.22
N THR A 17 -0.39 23.87 12.02
CA THR A 17 -1.61 23.06 12.10
C THR A 17 -1.71 21.98 11.03
N ARG A 18 -0.92 22.05 9.95
CA ARG A 18 -0.91 21.07 8.85
C ARG A 18 0.12 19.95 9.04
N VAL A 19 1.05 20.07 9.98
CA VAL A 19 2.08 19.04 10.26
C VAL A 19 2.30 18.84 11.77
N PRO A 20 1.24 18.58 12.57
CA PRO A 20 1.32 18.56 14.04
C PRO A 20 2.16 17.41 14.62
N TRP A 21 2.59 16.46 13.79
CA TRP A 21 3.39 15.30 14.20
C TRP A 21 4.91 15.52 14.13
N VAL A 22 5.40 16.66 13.65
CA VAL A 22 6.84 16.95 13.57
C VAL A 22 7.37 17.50 14.89
N ALA A 23 8.48 16.94 15.36
CA ALA A 23 9.21 17.35 16.55
C ALA A 23 10.58 17.96 16.18
N ALA A 24 10.88 19.11 16.76
CA ALA A 24 12.20 19.73 16.76
C ALA A 24 12.90 19.34 18.06
N ILE A 25 14.08 18.71 17.95
CA ILE A 25 14.83 18.21 19.09
C ILE A 25 16.11 19.02 19.23
N TYR A 26 16.22 19.73 20.35
CA TYR A 26 17.35 20.60 20.64
C TYR A 26 18.31 19.90 21.58
N THR A 27 19.57 19.84 21.17
CA THR A 27 20.65 19.18 21.88
C THR A 27 21.71 20.19 22.34
N GLU A 28 22.41 19.87 23.43
CA GLU A 28 23.50 20.71 23.93
C GLU A 28 24.63 20.78 22.89
N GLY A 29 24.94 22.00 22.44
CA GLY A 29 25.88 22.26 21.32
C GLY A 29 25.21 22.69 20.00
N SER A 30 23.97 23.16 20.01
CA SER A 30 23.26 23.72 18.84
C SER A 30 22.97 22.76 17.66
N LYS A 31 23.16 21.44 17.86
CA LYS A 31 22.66 20.42 16.93
C LYS A 31 21.12 20.37 17.05
N LEU A 32 20.43 20.68 15.94
CA LEU A 32 18.98 20.54 15.81
C LEU A 32 18.69 19.28 15.01
N CYS A 33 17.93 18.38 15.60
CA CYS A 33 17.43 17.19 14.93
C CYS A 33 15.92 17.24 14.78
N ALA A 34 15.40 16.53 13.77
CA ALA A 34 13.98 16.34 13.59
C ALA A 34 13.54 14.98 14.15
N GLY A 35 12.27 14.87 14.49
CA GLY A 35 11.63 13.62 14.86
C GLY A 35 10.15 13.62 14.49
N SER A 36 9.53 12.45 14.55
CA SER A 36 8.10 12.28 14.32
C SER A 36 7.43 11.73 15.56
N ILE A 37 6.34 12.36 16.01
CA ILE A 37 5.57 11.87 17.15
C ILE A 37 4.83 10.59 16.72
N ILE A 38 5.15 9.47 17.35
CA ILE A 38 4.55 8.16 17.06
C ILE A 38 3.55 7.74 18.14
N SER A 39 3.56 8.41 19.29
CA SER A 39 2.54 8.29 20.34
C SER A 39 2.57 9.53 21.25
N PRO A 40 1.61 9.73 22.17
CA PRO A 40 1.64 10.86 23.10
C PRO A 40 2.95 10.99 23.88
N TYR A 41 3.68 9.90 24.13
CA TYR A 41 4.92 9.91 24.91
C TYR A 41 6.19 9.66 24.09
N HIS A 42 6.08 9.38 22.80
CA HIS A 42 7.22 8.88 22.03
C HIS A 42 7.43 9.64 20.73
N VAL A 43 8.68 10.03 20.50
CA VAL A 43 9.17 10.60 19.23
C VAL A 43 10.16 9.64 18.62
N LEU A 44 9.94 9.27 17.36
CA LEU A 44 10.89 8.53 16.55
C LEU A 44 11.88 9.49 15.90
N THR A 45 13.17 9.20 15.98
CA THR A 45 14.25 10.04 15.46
C THR A 45 15.46 9.16 15.07
N VAL A 46 16.55 9.79 14.67
CA VAL A 46 17.81 9.13 14.32
C VAL A 46 18.75 9.09 15.53
N ALA A 47 19.49 7.98 15.67
CA ALA A 47 20.29 7.69 16.84
C ALA A 47 21.53 8.59 16.98
N HIS A 48 22.15 8.97 15.85
CA HIS A 48 23.34 9.82 15.83
C HIS A 48 23.13 11.22 16.41
N CYS A 49 21.87 11.66 16.54
CA CYS A 49 21.54 12.91 17.19
C CYS A 49 21.90 12.94 18.69
N PHE A 50 22.11 11.78 19.32
CA PHE A 50 22.21 11.66 20.78
C PHE A 50 23.37 10.81 21.31
N ALA A 51 24.14 10.13 20.45
CA ALA A 51 25.24 9.28 20.88
C ALA A 51 26.63 9.85 20.59
N TYR A 52 27.60 9.49 21.43
CA TYR A 52 29.02 9.67 21.14
C TYR A 52 29.51 8.71 20.03
N THR A 53 30.75 8.91 19.58
CA THR A 53 31.47 8.05 18.62
C THR A 53 31.63 6.59 19.08
N ASN A 54 31.25 6.27 20.33
CA ASN A 54 31.28 4.92 20.90
C ASN A 54 29.87 4.31 21.16
N GLY A 55 28.79 4.90 20.64
CA GLY A 55 27.42 4.36 20.77
C GLY A 55 26.74 4.57 22.12
N THR A 56 27.36 5.29 23.06
CA THR A 56 26.73 5.63 24.35
C THR A 56 25.87 6.89 24.25
N ALA A 57 24.66 6.85 24.82
CA ALA A 57 23.74 7.99 24.89
C ALA A 57 24.30 9.10 25.81
N ARG A 58 24.17 10.37 25.41
CA ARG A 58 24.50 11.52 26.27
C ARG A 58 23.53 11.62 27.46
N ASN A 59 24.07 11.90 28.66
CA ASN A 59 23.34 12.00 29.92
C ASN A 59 22.26 13.13 29.93
N GLU A 60 21.23 12.98 30.77
CA GLU A 60 19.82 13.32 30.47
C GLU A 60 19.29 14.74 30.80
N ASP A 61 20.10 15.72 31.21
CA ASP A 61 19.51 16.92 31.84
C ASP A 61 19.15 18.11 30.90
N LEU A 62 19.53 18.09 29.61
CA LEU A 62 19.49 19.29 28.76
C LEU A 62 18.78 19.16 27.40
N TYR A 63 18.13 18.02 27.11
CA TYR A 63 17.43 17.83 25.84
C TYR A 63 15.97 18.25 25.92
N ILE A 64 15.58 19.18 25.03
CA ILE A 64 14.20 19.61 24.89
C ILE A 64 13.63 19.19 23.53
N VAL A 65 12.47 18.56 23.58
CA VAL A 65 11.66 18.25 22.40
C VAL A 65 10.56 19.27 22.29
N ARG A 66 10.47 19.95 21.15
CA ARG A 66 9.44 20.94 20.86
C ARG A 66 8.61 20.52 19.67
N VAL A 67 7.30 20.51 19.82
CA VAL A 67 6.35 20.19 18.75
C VAL A 67 5.45 21.38 18.48
N GLY A 68 5.04 21.54 17.23
CA GLY A 68 4.21 22.68 16.82
C GLY A 68 4.99 24.01 16.71
N LYS A 69 6.24 23.94 16.24
CA LYS A 69 7.12 25.09 16.03
C LYS A 69 7.36 25.34 14.54
N HIS A 70 7.31 26.61 14.10
CA HIS A 70 7.52 26.98 12.70
C HIS A 70 8.99 27.33 12.42
N TYR A 71 9.64 28.04 13.36
CA TYR A 71 10.99 28.55 13.16
C TYR A 71 12.05 27.64 13.79
N ARG A 72 13.23 27.60 13.15
CA ARG A 72 14.39 26.83 13.61
C ARG A 72 14.94 27.33 14.96
N GLU A 73 14.91 28.64 15.17
CA GLU A 73 15.58 29.39 16.24
C GLU A 73 15.17 28.91 17.65
N PRO A 74 16.07 28.30 18.45
CA PRO A 74 15.75 27.76 19.78
C PRO A 74 15.15 28.76 20.76
N THR A 75 15.47 30.04 20.66
CA THR A 75 15.02 31.06 21.62
C THR A 75 13.59 31.57 21.35
N LEU A 76 13.08 31.39 20.13
CA LEU A 76 11.71 31.80 19.77
C LEU A 76 10.68 30.86 20.42
N ILE A 77 9.84 31.44 21.29
CA ILE A 77 8.67 30.80 21.90
C ILE A 77 7.46 31.13 21.03
N GLU A 78 6.96 30.12 20.31
CA GLU A 78 5.76 30.25 19.48
C GLU A 78 4.57 29.57 20.19
N SER A 79 3.38 30.16 20.15
CA SER A 79 2.16 29.49 20.60
C SER A 79 1.45 28.87 19.38
N PRO A 80 1.04 27.59 19.39
CA PRO A 80 0.96 26.66 20.53
C PRO A 80 2.09 25.60 20.56
N THR A 81 3.36 26.02 20.72
CA THR A 81 4.49 25.06 20.85
C THR A 81 4.40 24.33 22.19
N GLN A 82 4.53 23.01 22.15
CA GLN A 82 4.65 22.20 23.36
C GLN A 82 6.10 21.77 23.53
N THR A 83 6.67 22.09 24.68
CA THR A 83 8.02 21.67 25.06
C THR A 83 7.92 20.50 26.03
N ARG A 84 8.73 19.46 25.81
CA ARG A 84 8.85 18.30 26.69
C ARG A 84 10.31 18.01 26.96
N MET A 85 10.61 17.59 28.19
CA MET A 85 11.93 17.06 28.51
C MET A 85 12.00 15.61 28.05
N ILE A 86 13.16 15.19 27.60
CA ILE A 86 13.43 13.78 27.38
C ILE A 86 13.45 13.08 28.74
N LYS A 87 12.70 11.99 28.87
CA LYS A 87 12.68 11.10 30.03
C LYS A 87 13.62 9.90 29.84
N ASN A 88 13.68 9.37 28.63
CA ASN A 88 14.53 8.24 28.30
C ASN A 88 14.83 8.27 26.79
N LEU A 89 15.95 7.70 26.41
CA LEU A 89 16.36 7.52 25.03
C LEU A 89 16.67 6.05 24.77
N ILE A 90 15.96 5.47 23.81
CA ILE A 90 16.11 4.08 23.40
C ILE A 90 16.76 4.07 22.02
N LEU A 91 18.03 3.71 21.96
CA LEU A 91 18.74 3.52 20.69
C LEU A 91 18.62 2.06 20.23
N HIS A 92 18.71 1.83 18.92
CA HIS A 92 18.83 0.46 18.40
C HIS A 92 20.08 -0.22 18.99
N GLU A 93 19.96 -1.47 19.44
CA GLU A 93 21.02 -2.20 20.15
C GLU A 93 22.31 -2.40 19.32
N GLU A 94 22.16 -2.43 17.98
CA GLU A 94 23.26 -2.54 17.02
C GLU A 94 23.89 -1.19 16.63
N PHE A 95 23.41 -0.07 17.16
CA PHE A 95 23.98 1.23 16.85
C PHE A 95 25.39 1.40 17.47
N ARG A 96 26.35 1.94 16.70
CA ARG A 96 27.78 2.03 17.07
C ARG A 96 28.39 3.45 16.99
N GLY A 97 27.59 4.50 16.72
CA GLY A 97 28.04 5.90 16.74
C GLY A 97 28.40 6.50 15.36
N GLU A 98 28.74 7.80 15.31
CA GLU A 98 28.93 8.59 14.07
C GLU A 98 30.17 8.20 13.23
N GLU A 99 31.21 7.56 13.81
CA GLU A 99 32.49 7.31 13.12
C GLU A 99 32.54 5.99 12.33
N GLU A 100 31.82 4.97 12.79
CA GLU A 100 31.63 3.76 12.02
C GLU A 100 30.41 4.00 11.11
N ARG A 101 30.62 4.13 9.80
CA ARG A 101 29.58 4.40 8.79
C ARG A 101 28.47 3.33 8.76
N ASN A 102 27.63 3.26 9.79
CA ASN A 102 26.88 2.06 10.13
C ASN A 102 25.38 2.33 10.15
N GLY A 103 24.64 1.35 9.61
CA GLY A 103 23.18 1.29 9.68
C GLY A 103 22.65 1.20 11.11
N TYR A 104 21.33 1.01 11.22
CA TYR A 104 20.60 1.02 12.50
C TYR A 104 20.61 2.38 13.22
N ASP A 105 20.70 3.47 12.46
CA ASP A 105 20.63 4.87 12.93
C ASP A 105 19.19 5.30 13.26
N ILE A 106 18.59 4.62 14.24
CA ILE A 106 17.22 4.85 14.69
C ILE A 106 17.15 4.86 16.21
N GLY A 107 16.38 5.80 16.75
CA GLY A 107 16.18 5.96 18.18
C GLY A 107 14.76 6.42 18.52
N ILE A 108 14.31 6.08 19.72
CA ILE A 108 13.05 6.52 20.28
C ILE A 108 13.35 7.40 21.49
N ILE A 109 12.77 8.60 21.49
CA ILE A 109 12.73 9.48 22.64
C ILE A 109 11.42 9.21 23.39
N GLU A 110 11.51 8.82 24.64
CA GLU A 110 10.41 8.89 25.60
C GLU A 110 10.44 10.26 26.28
N VAL A 111 9.32 10.98 26.29
CA VAL A 111 9.21 12.28 26.97
C VAL A 111 8.59 12.15 28.36
N ASN A 112 8.93 13.10 29.24
CA ASN A 112 8.47 13.11 30.63
C ASN A 112 6.97 13.38 30.79
N GLU A 113 6.38 14.11 29.85
CA GLU A 113 4.95 14.42 29.81
C GLU A 113 4.37 14.20 28.40
N PRO A 114 3.10 13.81 28.27
CA PRO A 114 2.54 13.52 26.96
C PRO A 114 2.39 14.79 26.11
N PHE A 115 2.64 14.69 24.80
CA PHE A 115 2.18 15.69 23.85
C PHE A 115 0.65 15.73 23.84
N ILE A 116 0.13 16.94 24.06
CA ILE A 116 -1.30 17.22 24.08
C ILE A 116 -1.70 17.60 22.66
N PHE A 117 -2.22 16.65 21.91
CA PHE A 117 -2.88 16.95 20.64
C PHE A 117 -4.27 17.54 20.92
N SER A 118 -4.32 18.80 21.34
CA SER A 118 -5.58 19.53 21.42
C SER A 118 -5.99 19.91 20.00
N SER A 119 -7.11 19.37 19.54
CA SER A 119 -8.01 20.17 18.71
C SER A 119 -8.20 21.51 19.41
N GLN A 120 -7.95 22.63 18.73
CA GLN A 120 -8.11 23.96 19.34
C GLN A 120 -9.54 24.09 19.89
N ASP A 121 -9.70 24.83 20.99
CA ASP A 121 -11.03 25.18 21.51
C ASP A 121 -11.87 25.77 20.35
N GLY A 122 -13.10 25.28 20.19
CA GLY A 122 -13.95 25.63 19.06
C GLY A 122 -13.84 24.72 17.84
N THR A 123 -12.93 23.74 17.81
CA THR A 123 -12.87 22.74 16.72
C THR A 123 -14.19 21.98 16.66
N VAL A 124 -14.82 21.96 15.49
CA VAL A 124 -16.17 21.39 15.33
C VAL A 124 -16.08 19.90 15.02
N GLY A 125 -16.67 19.09 15.90
CA GLY A 125 -16.90 17.66 15.69
C GLY A 125 -18.37 17.38 15.41
N THR A 126 -18.65 16.21 14.85
CA THR A 126 -20.01 15.72 14.60
C THR A 126 -20.32 14.61 15.58
N VAL A 127 -21.53 14.63 16.14
CA VAL A 127 -22.08 13.56 16.95
C VAL A 127 -23.39 13.10 16.34
N THR A 128 -23.66 11.80 16.36
CA THR A 128 -24.87 11.21 15.76
C THR A 128 -25.58 10.29 16.75
N GLY A 129 -26.91 10.37 16.84
CA GLY A 129 -27.69 9.56 17.77
C GLY A 129 -29.21 9.58 17.52
N TRP A 130 -29.95 8.83 18.34
CA TRP A 130 -31.41 8.63 18.28
C TRP A 130 -32.11 9.03 19.60
N GLY A 131 -31.44 9.82 20.41
CA GLY A 131 -31.97 10.37 21.65
C GLY A 131 -33.17 11.27 21.42
N PHE A 132 -33.61 11.90 22.50
CA PHE A 132 -34.65 12.91 22.45
C PHE A 132 -34.23 14.10 21.57
N LEU A 133 -35.21 14.73 20.89
CA LEU A 133 -34.96 15.90 20.05
C LEU A 133 -35.04 17.23 20.80
N GLU A 134 -35.81 17.25 21.89
CA GLU A 134 -36.07 18.41 22.74
C GLU A 134 -36.66 17.92 24.07
N GLU A 135 -36.72 18.81 25.07
CA GLU A 135 -37.33 18.52 26.36
C GLU A 135 -38.57 19.40 26.62
N PRO A 136 -39.75 18.79 26.89
CA PRO A 136 -40.11 17.38 26.66
C PRO A 136 -40.45 17.14 25.18
N GLY A 137 -39.88 16.09 24.57
CA GLY A 137 -40.03 15.84 23.14
C GLY A 137 -39.96 14.38 22.73
N PRO A 138 -40.23 14.05 21.46
CA PRO A 138 -40.12 12.69 20.94
C PRO A 138 -38.65 12.29 20.78
N ARG A 139 -38.37 10.99 20.92
CA ARG A 139 -37.11 10.41 20.43
C ARG A 139 -37.15 10.33 18.91
N SER A 140 -36.00 10.53 18.29
CA SER A 140 -35.91 10.37 16.84
C SER A 140 -35.82 8.89 16.45
N ASN A 141 -36.70 8.44 15.56
CA ASN A 141 -36.56 7.15 14.88
C ASN A 141 -35.61 7.22 13.67
N VAL A 142 -35.09 8.41 13.36
CA VAL A 142 -34.12 8.67 12.29
C VAL A 142 -32.81 9.10 12.94
N LEU A 143 -31.68 8.59 12.46
CA LEU A 143 -30.39 8.98 13.01
C LEU A 143 -30.20 10.49 12.82
N MET A 144 -30.08 11.20 13.93
CA MET A 144 -29.84 12.64 13.94
C MET A 144 -28.36 12.91 14.03
N LYS A 145 -27.95 14.10 13.58
CA LYS A 145 -26.59 14.59 13.74
C LYS A 145 -26.59 16.00 14.29
N VAL A 146 -25.62 16.30 15.13
CA VAL A 146 -25.37 17.63 15.65
C VAL A 146 -23.88 17.93 15.59
N ASN A 147 -23.54 19.17 15.23
CA ASN A 147 -22.18 19.65 15.28
C ASN A 147 -21.95 20.28 16.65
N VAL A 148 -20.86 19.92 17.32
CA VAL A 148 -20.49 20.38 18.66
C VAL A 148 -19.03 20.82 18.67
N ALA A 149 -18.74 21.92 19.38
CA ALA A 149 -17.37 22.41 19.52
C ALA A 149 -16.63 21.66 20.64
N PHE A 150 -15.40 21.24 20.37
CA PHE A 150 -14.48 20.75 21.39
C PHE A 150 -14.00 21.89 22.29
N TRP A 151 -13.83 21.59 23.58
CA TRP A 151 -13.28 22.52 24.55
C TRP A 151 -12.23 21.85 25.43
N SER A 152 -11.20 22.61 25.80
CA SER A 152 -10.14 22.15 26.68
C SER A 152 -10.68 21.88 28.09
N ARG A 153 -9.98 21.00 28.82
CA ARG A 153 -10.36 20.64 30.20
C ARG A 153 -10.46 21.87 31.08
N SER A 154 -9.54 22.84 30.97
CA SER A 154 -9.58 24.10 31.70
C SER A 154 -10.84 24.90 31.40
N THR A 155 -11.18 25.08 30.12
CA THR A 155 -12.38 25.83 29.72
C THR A 155 -13.64 25.18 30.26
N CYS A 156 -13.78 23.87 30.14
CA CYS A 156 -14.94 23.15 30.67
C CYS A 156 -14.99 23.11 32.20
N TYR A 157 -13.85 22.98 32.87
CA TYR A 157 -13.81 22.93 34.33
C TYR A 157 -14.28 24.25 34.95
N HIS A 158 -13.99 25.39 34.31
CA HIS A 158 -14.46 26.70 34.77
C HIS A 158 -15.90 27.02 34.41
N GLN A 159 -16.46 26.38 33.39
CA GLN A 159 -17.81 26.69 32.90
C GLN A 159 -18.88 25.68 33.35
N LEU A 160 -18.47 24.48 33.79
CA LEU A 160 -19.37 23.50 34.40
C LEU A 160 -19.46 23.69 35.92
N PRO A 161 -20.61 23.37 36.55
CA PRO A 161 -20.76 23.45 38.01
C PRO A 161 -19.74 22.57 38.75
N SER A 162 -19.19 23.06 39.87
CA SER A 162 -18.15 22.37 40.66
C SER A 162 -18.55 20.96 41.09
N HIS A 163 -19.79 20.79 41.56
CA HIS A 163 -20.30 19.47 41.97
C HIS A 163 -20.33 18.46 40.80
N PHE A 164 -20.57 18.93 39.57
CA PHE A 164 -20.60 18.09 38.37
C PHE A 164 -19.18 17.74 37.91
N THR A 165 -18.25 18.71 37.96
CA THR A 165 -16.86 18.48 37.55
C THR A 165 -16.10 17.58 38.53
N GLU A 166 -16.31 17.74 39.84
CA GLU A 166 -15.71 16.90 40.88
C GLU A 166 -16.18 15.44 40.79
N THR A 167 -17.44 15.22 40.42
CA THR A 167 -18.04 13.88 40.38
C THR A 167 -17.80 13.16 39.06
N TYR A 168 -17.91 13.85 37.92
CA TYR A 168 -17.98 13.20 36.60
C TYR A 168 -16.85 13.54 35.65
N PHE A 169 -16.06 14.61 35.89
CA PHE A 169 -15.03 15.05 34.96
C PHE A 169 -13.65 14.46 35.26
N SER A 170 -13.52 13.13 35.19
CA SER A 170 -12.25 12.42 35.36
C SER A 170 -11.28 12.59 34.18
N ASN A 171 -10.02 12.14 34.32
CA ASN A 171 -8.96 12.27 33.30
C ASN A 171 -9.23 11.48 32.01
N ASP A 172 -10.15 10.52 32.04
CA ASP A 172 -10.61 9.74 30.89
C ASP A 172 -11.77 10.42 30.15
N LYS A 173 -12.12 11.67 30.48
CA LYS A 173 -13.19 12.43 29.82
C LYS A 173 -12.66 13.60 29.00
N ILE A 174 -13.39 13.92 27.94
CA ILE A 174 -13.27 15.17 27.17
C ILE A 174 -14.64 15.83 27.12
N CYS A 175 -14.69 17.14 26.85
CA CYS A 175 -15.93 17.88 26.79
C CYS A 175 -16.13 18.52 25.41
N ALA A 176 -17.38 18.55 24.96
CA ALA A 176 -17.77 19.23 23.74
C ALA A 176 -19.23 19.70 23.83
N GLY A 177 -19.54 20.80 23.16
CA GLY A 177 -20.88 21.39 23.16
C GLY A 177 -20.84 22.91 23.03
N TYR A 178 -21.99 23.53 23.24
CA TYR A 178 -22.12 24.97 23.27
C TYR A 178 -22.89 25.38 24.53
N ILE A 179 -22.55 26.55 25.06
CA ILE A 179 -23.41 27.26 25.99
C ILE A 179 -24.34 28.13 25.15
N ASN A 180 -25.62 28.13 25.47
CA ASN A 180 -26.72 28.90 24.87
C ASN A 180 -27.00 28.60 23.38
N ALA A 181 -26.59 27.45 22.88
CA ALA A 181 -26.99 26.98 21.56
C ALA A 181 -27.49 25.54 21.70
N SER A 182 -28.78 25.32 21.42
CA SER A 182 -29.50 24.05 21.65
C SER A 182 -28.95 22.87 20.84
N ARG A 183 -27.72 22.44 21.16
CA ARG A 183 -26.87 21.53 20.40
C ARG A 183 -26.00 20.73 21.36
N SER A 184 -26.58 19.67 21.91
CA SER A 184 -25.94 18.76 22.87
C SER A 184 -26.41 17.32 22.66
N LEU A 185 -25.87 16.39 23.45
CA LEU A 185 -26.44 15.05 23.55
C LEU A 185 -27.66 15.05 24.45
N CYS A 186 -28.59 14.15 24.15
CA CYS A 186 -29.78 13.93 24.96
C CYS A 186 -29.81 12.53 25.57
N TYR A 187 -30.75 12.32 26.49
CA TYR A 187 -31.01 10.99 27.01
C TYR A 187 -31.38 10.04 25.86
N GLY A 188 -30.65 8.92 25.74
CA GLY A 188 -30.76 7.99 24.61
C GLY A 188 -29.64 8.10 23.56
N ASP A 189 -28.75 9.10 23.67
CA ASP A 189 -27.54 9.22 22.83
C ASP A 189 -26.27 8.64 23.46
N ALA A 190 -26.39 7.95 24.60
CA ALA A 190 -25.25 7.28 25.24
C ALA A 190 -24.60 6.29 24.27
N GLY A 191 -23.28 6.36 24.13
CA GLY A 191 -22.54 5.58 23.14
C GLY A 191 -22.31 6.28 21.79
N ALA A 192 -22.91 7.45 21.55
CA ALA A 192 -22.73 8.20 20.31
C ALA A 192 -21.26 8.59 20.06
N GLY A 193 -20.77 8.38 18.85
CA GLY A 193 -19.40 8.72 18.50
C GLY A 193 -19.22 10.21 18.25
N LEU A 194 -18.31 10.86 18.99
CA LEU A 194 -17.81 12.18 18.68
C LEU A 194 -16.65 12.05 17.68
N VAL A 195 -16.91 12.42 16.43
CA VAL A 195 -15.97 12.27 15.31
C VAL A 195 -15.52 13.64 14.78
N PHE A 196 -14.25 13.73 14.41
CA PHE A 196 -13.66 14.93 13.81
C PHE A 196 -13.17 14.63 12.40
N PRO A 197 -13.44 15.51 11.42
CA PRO A 197 -12.85 15.40 10.09
C PRO A 197 -11.35 15.75 10.14
N SER A 198 -10.55 15.00 9.40
CA SER A 198 -9.17 15.35 9.05
C SER A 198 -8.93 14.84 7.63
N ASP A 199 -8.76 15.77 6.70
CA ASP A 199 -8.72 15.52 5.25
C ASP A 199 -9.98 14.77 4.77
N GLU A 200 -9.82 13.65 4.05
CA GLU A 200 -10.92 12.81 3.53
C GLU A 200 -11.40 11.73 4.54
N ARG A 201 -10.98 11.80 5.81
CA ARG A 201 -11.29 10.76 6.83
C ARG A 201 -11.90 11.35 8.10
N TYR A 202 -12.68 10.54 8.80
CA TYR A 202 -13.28 10.88 10.11
C TYR A 202 -12.64 10.06 11.22
N TYR A 203 -12.28 10.72 12.31
CA TYR A 203 -11.60 10.11 13.45
C TYR A 203 -12.46 10.18 14.70
N LEU A 204 -12.75 9.02 15.29
CA LEU A 204 -13.48 8.89 16.54
C LEU A 204 -12.58 9.30 17.73
N ARG A 205 -12.99 10.33 18.47
CA ARG A 205 -12.21 10.86 19.60
C ARG A 205 -12.91 10.71 20.95
N GLY A 206 -14.24 10.74 20.96
CA GLY A 206 -15.04 10.60 22.17
C GLY A 206 -16.24 9.67 21.98
N ILE A 207 -16.73 9.12 23.08
CA ILE A 207 -17.99 8.37 23.15
C ILE A 207 -18.94 9.11 24.10
N GLY A 208 -20.16 9.40 23.66
CA GLY A 208 -21.19 10.08 24.44
C GLY A 208 -21.43 9.36 25.76
N SER A 209 -21.19 10.06 26.88
CA SER A 209 -21.15 9.44 28.19
C SER A 209 -22.11 10.13 29.16
N THR A 210 -21.85 11.38 29.51
CA THR A 210 -22.55 12.06 30.61
C THR A 210 -23.02 13.44 30.15
N ILE A 211 -24.30 13.70 30.37
CA ILE A 211 -24.94 15.00 30.15
C ILE A 211 -25.34 15.60 31.51
N MET A 212 -25.42 16.91 31.57
CA MET A 212 -25.83 17.64 32.77
C MET A 212 -27.36 17.75 32.81
N SER A 213 -28.10 16.69 33.13
CA SER A 213 -29.57 16.78 33.28
C SER A 213 -30.05 16.00 34.50
N SER A 214 -31.02 16.57 35.22
CA SER A 214 -31.67 15.95 36.38
C SER A 214 -32.82 15.01 35.99
N ASP A 215 -33.31 15.08 34.74
CA ASP A 215 -34.47 14.36 34.25
C ASP A 215 -34.19 13.67 32.91
N ARG A 216 -35.07 12.76 32.44
CA ARG A 216 -34.86 11.95 31.22
C ARG A 216 -35.01 12.77 29.92
N GLY A 217 -34.29 13.89 29.78
CA GLY A 217 -34.43 14.88 28.73
C GLY A 217 -33.14 15.33 28.05
N CYS A 218 -33.08 16.61 27.68
CA CYS A 218 -32.05 17.23 26.84
C CYS A 218 -31.55 18.52 27.51
N GLU A 219 -30.37 18.50 28.12
CA GLU A 219 -29.76 19.77 28.56
C GLU A 219 -29.08 20.45 27.38
N SER A 220 -29.80 21.38 26.77
CA SER A 220 -29.38 22.08 25.56
C SER A 220 -28.48 23.29 25.83
N ASN A 221 -28.24 23.61 27.11
CA ASN A 221 -27.47 24.76 27.56
C ASN A 221 -26.25 24.39 28.42
N SER A 222 -25.54 23.31 28.07
CA SER A 222 -24.34 22.88 28.79
C SER A 222 -23.38 22.08 27.91
N TYR A 223 -22.14 21.94 28.39
CA TYR A 223 -21.18 21.02 27.80
C TYR A 223 -21.52 19.57 28.13
N THR A 224 -21.34 18.70 27.15
CA THR A 224 -21.47 17.26 27.32
C THR A 224 -20.09 16.64 27.57
N LEU A 225 -20.01 15.67 28.47
CA LEU A 225 -18.81 14.88 28.71
C LEU A 225 -18.83 13.58 27.88
N TYR A 226 -17.71 13.32 27.22
CA TYR A 226 -17.48 12.14 26.39
C TYR A 226 -16.33 11.33 26.97
N THR A 227 -16.44 10.01 26.93
CA THR A 227 -15.32 9.11 27.25
C THR A 227 -14.24 9.23 26.18
N LYS A 228 -13.01 9.54 26.59
CA LYS A 228 -11.85 9.78 25.74
C LYS A 228 -11.34 8.45 25.16
N VAL A 229 -11.55 8.23 23.86
CA VAL A 229 -11.20 6.96 23.20
C VAL A 229 -9.70 6.64 23.31
N SER A 230 -8.84 7.66 23.21
CA SER A 230 -7.39 7.46 23.33
C SER A 230 -6.94 6.96 24.70
N HIS A 231 -7.73 7.16 25.76
CA HIS A 231 -7.45 6.61 27.08
C HIS A 231 -7.58 5.08 27.11
N TYR A 232 -8.42 4.49 26.24
CA TYR A 232 -8.73 3.05 26.24
C TYR A 232 -8.15 2.31 25.04
N ILE A 233 -7.28 2.94 24.22
CA ILE A 233 -6.84 2.36 22.94
C ILE A 233 -6.10 1.02 23.10
N SER A 234 -5.32 0.86 24.18
CA SER A 234 -4.61 -0.39 24.47
C SER A 234 -5.58 -1.53 24.79
N TRP A 235 -6.61 -1.26 25.60
CA TRP A 235 -7.68 -2.21 25.91
C TRP A 235 -8.51 -2.56 24.68
N ILE A 236 -8.84 -1.58 23.82
CA ILE A 236 -9.57 -1.82 22.57
C ILE A 236 -8.76 -2.76 21.66
N LYS A 237 -7.47 -2.47 21.43
CA LYS A 237 -6.60 -3.28 20.56
C LYS A 237 -6.52 -4.75 21.01
N SER A 238 -6.45 -5.00 22.31
CA SER A 238 -6.37 -6.36 22.85
C SER A 238 -7.65 -7.17 22.68
N HIS A 239 -8.80 -6.55 22.41
CA HIS A 239 -10.11 -7.22 22.30
C HIS A 239 -10.65 -7.33 20.86
N ILE A 240 -10.10 -6.57 19.90
CA ILE A 240 -10.52 -6.60 18.49
C ILE A 240 -9.61 -7.43 17.58
N SER A 241 -8.60 -8.10 18.13
CA SER A 241 -7.69 -8.98 17.38
C SER A 241 -8.34 -10.34 17.11
N ARG A 242 -9.16 -10.39 16.05
CA ARG A 242 -9.75 -11.55 15.34
C ARG A 242 -10.65 -12.53 16.12
N LYS A 243 -11.95 -12.53 15.78
CA LYS A 243 -12.78 -13.72 15.45
C LYS A 243 -13.97 -13.32 14.56
N GLU A 244 -14.42 -14.28 13.76
CA GLU A 244 -15.13 -14.19 12.46
C GLU A 244 -16.50 -13.48 12.43
N SER A 245 -16.84 -13.01 11.23
CA SER A 245 -18.09 -12.34 10.84
C SER A 245 -19.26 -13.30 10.60
N ILE A 246 -20.43 -13.01 11.18
CA ILE A 246 -21.72 -13.65 10.84
C ILE A 246 -22.78 -12.55 10.56
N PRO A 247 -23.53 -12.61 9.44
CA PRO A 247 -24.59 -11.64 9.15
C PRO A 247 -25.96 -12.11 9.68
N ILE A 248 -26.76 -11.19 10.24
CA ILE A 248 -28.13 -11.45 10.70
C ILE A 248 -29.10 -10.48 10.00
N THR A 249 -30.11 -11.05 9.34
CA THR A 249 -31.24 -10.40 8.67
C THR A 249 -32.51 -10.50 9.52
N PHE A 250 -33.31 -9.43 9.68
CA PHE A 250 -34.71 -9.57 10.14
C PHE A 250 -35.71 -8.55 9.54
N ARG A 251 -36.94 -9.08 9.41
CA ARG A 251 -38.13 -8.58 8.70
C ARG A 251 -38.85 -7.42 9.38
N THR A 252 -39.50 -6.58 8.60
CA THR A 252 -40.44 -5.54 9.06
C THR A 252 -41.89 -6.01 8.97
N ARG A 253 -42.70 -5.70 9.99
CA ARG A 253 -44.17 -5.67 9.94
C ARG A 253 -44.65 -4.28 10.32
N SER A 254 -45.49 -3.72 9.46
CA SER A 254 -46.14 -2.42 9.57
C SER A 254 -47.43 -2.51 10.40
N THR A 255 -47.82 -1.39 11.01
CA THR A 255 -49.23 -0.98 11.15
C THR A 255 -49.28 0.54 11.27
N GLY A 256 -50.03 1.17 10.37
CA GLY A 256 -50.24 2.61 10.33
C GLY A 256 -51.48 3.07 11.09
N PHE A 257 -51.63 4.40 11.18
CA PHE A 257 -52.91 5.06 11.42
C PHE A 257 -52.91 6.41 10.68
N GLN A 258 -54.04 6.71 10.05
CA GLN A 258 -54.22 7.74 9.02
C GLN A 258 -55.22 8.79 9.53
N SER A 259 -54.85 10.07 9.49
CA SER A 259 -55.79 11.20 9.60
C SER A 259 -55.71 12.03 8.32
N VAL A 260 -56.86 12.36 7.77
CA VAL A 260 -57.02 13.05 6.47
C VAL A 260 -56.52 14.49 6.60
N VAL A 261 -55.38 14.78 5.98
CA VAL A 261 -54.81 16.12 5.84
C VAL A 261 -55.09 16.60 4.41
N ALA A 262 -55.62 17.81 4.24
CA ALA A 262 -55.76 18.41 2.91
C ALA A 262 -54.36 18.77 2.35
N GLY A 263 -54.07 18.34 1.13
CA GLY A 263 -52.73 18.44 0.55
C GLY A 263 -52.57 17.62 -0.73
N CYS A 264 -51.35 17.52 -1.26
CA CYS A 264 -51.09 16.76 -2.50
C CYS A 264 -50.71 15.31 -2.20
N ALA A 265 -51.28 14.36 -2.93
CA ALA A 265 -50.86 12.96 -2.86
C ALA A 265 -49.47 12.80 -3.51
N LEU A 266 -48.53 12.18 -2.80
CA LEU A 266 -47.19 11.92 -3.34
C LEU A 266 -47.27 11.01 -4.58
N PRO A 267 -46.59 11.38 -5.68
CA PRO A 267 -46.58 10.60 -6.92
C PRO A 267 -45.88 9.25 -6.72
N ASN A 268 -46.27 8.26 -7.54
CA ASN A 268 -45.58 6.99 -7.63
C ASN A 268 -44.15 7.17 -8.15
N HIS A 269 -43.27 6.21 -7.87
CA HIS A 269 -41.95 6.15 -8.47
C HIS A 269 -42.02 6.22 -10.01
N ILE A 270 -41.09 6.95 -10.62
CA ILE A 270 -40.95 7.03 -12.08
C ILE A 270 -39.79 6.13 -12.54
N PRO A 271 -39.80 5.62 -13.78
CA PRO A 271 -38.67 4.86 -14.31
C PRO A 271 -37.37 5.69 -14.24
N HIS A 272 -36.32 5.09 -13.68
CA HIS A 272 -34.98 5.67 -13.62
C HIS A 272 -34.84 6.97 -12.81
N GLY A 273 -35.77 7.22 -11.88
CA GLY A 273 -35.69 8.35 -10.97
C GLY A 273 -36.62 8.21 -9.76
N LYS A 274 -36.36 9.04 -8.77
CA LYS A 274 -37.19 9.14 -7.58
C LYS A 274 -37.49 10.59 -7.25
N PHE A 275 -38.72 10.85 -6.84
CA PHE A 275 -39.04 12.09 -6.17
C PHE A 275 -38.49 12.03 -4.74
N ASN A 276 -38.02 13.15 -4.21
CA ASN A 276 -37.68 13.30 -2.81
C ASN A 276 -38.46 14.49 -2.28
N LEU A 277 -39.20 14.30 -1.19
CA LEU A 277 -39.85 15.40 -0.51
C LEU A 277 -38.76 16.28 0.14
N VAL A 278 -38.70 17.54 -0.24
CA VAL A 278 -37.70 18.48 0.29
C VAL A 278 -37.91 18.60 1.80
N GLY A 279 -36.85 18.34 2.57
CA GLY A 279 -36.91 18.34 4.04
C GLY A 279 -37.37 17.03 4.70
N LYS A 280 -37.74 15.98 3.94
CA LYS A 280 -38.06 14.64 4.48
C LYS A 280 -37.52 13.50 3.60
N PRO A 281 -36.50 12.73 4.06
CA PRO A 281 -35.84 11.72 3.24
C PRO A 281 -36.64 10.42 3.05
N ASN A 282 -37.63 10.15 3.90
CA ASN A 282 -38.44 8.92 3.85
C ASN A 282 -39.92 9.30 3.84
N TYR A 283 -40.59 9.04 2.72
CA TYR A 283 -42.03 9.21 2.57
C TYR A 283 -42.69 7.93 2.07
N ILE A 284 -44.00 7.81 2.27
CA ILE A 284 -44.81 6.67 1.83
C ILE A 284 -45.54 7.09 0.55
N GLU A 285 -45.54 6.25 -0.48
CA GLU A 285 -46.29 6.51 -1.72
C GLU A 285 -47.77 6.78 -1.43
N ASN A 286 -48.40 7.69 -2.17
CA ASN A 286 -49.79 8.13 -1.97
C ASN A 286 -50.09 8.77 -0.60
N MET A 287 -49.07 9.05 0.23
CA MET A 287 -49.25 9.87 1.42
C MET A 287 -49.57 11.31 0.99
N ILE A 288 -50.55 11.92 1.65
CA ILE A 288 -50.92 13.31 1.42
C ILE A 288 -49.94 14.20 2.19
N VAL A 289 -49.30 15.15 1.49
CA VAL A 289 -48.39 16.13 2.07
C VAL A 289 -49.02 17.52 2.10
N PRO A 290 -48.71 18.36 3.11
CA PRO A 290 -49.29 19.70 3.21
C PRO A 290 -49.07 20.55 1.96
N ARG A 291 -49.94 21.54 1.76
CA ARG A 291 -49.75 22.61 0.77
C ARG A 291 -48.39 23.31 1.01
N ASP A 292 -47.81 23.85 -0.06
CA ASP A 292 -46.47 24.47 -0.08
C ASP A 292 -45.29 23.48 0.07
N SER A 293 -45.56 22.18 0.10
CA SER A 293 -44.53 21.15 -0.01
C SER A 293 -43.83 21.20 -1.38
N ALA A 294 -42.53 20.91 -1.42
CA ALA A 294 -41.76 20.78 -2.64
C ALA A 294 -41.22 19.35 -2.83
N LEU A 295 -41.29 18.84 -4.06
CA LEU A 295 -40.65 17.60 -4.49
C LEU A 295 -39.46 17.92 -5.38
N GLU A 296 -38.34 17.28 -5.09
CA GLU A 296 -37.16 17.27 -5.96
C GLU A 296 -37.13 15.97 -6.75
N LEU A 297 -37.12 16.03 -8.08
CA LEU A 297 -36.82 14.86 -8.90
C LEU A 297 -35.31 14.60 -8.94
N LYS A 298 -34.88 13.41 -8.51
CA LYS A 298 -33.52 12.91 -8.73
C LYS A 298 -33.53 11.73 -9.68
N CYS A 299 -32.82 11.84 -10.78
CA CYS A 299 -32.59 10.76 -11.72
C CYS A 299 -31.36 9.92 -11.29
N ASP A 300 -31.34 8.64 -11.64
CA ASP A 300 -30.26 7.72 -11.27
C ASP A 300 -28.90 8.08 -11.91
N ASP A 301 -28.88 8.98 -12.91
CA ASP A 301 -27.69 9.47 -13.61
C ASP A 301 -26.93 10.57 -12.89
N GLY A 302 -27.47 11.07 -11.77
CA GLY A 302 -26.90 12.21 -11.06
C GLY A 302 -26.92 13.51 -11.86
N ASN A 303 -27.63 13.55 -13.01
CA ASN A 303 -27.72 14.75 -13.83
C ASN A 303 -28.76 15.69 -13.20
N THR A 304 -28.29 16.50 -12.26
CA THR A 304 -29.08 17.43 -11.46
C THR A 304 -29.44 18.69 -12.25
N ASN A 305 -30.30 18.56 -13.25
CA ASN A 305 -31.29 19.62 -13.42
C ASN A 305 -32.36 19.36 -12.37
N SER A 306 -32.09 19.74 -11.11
CA SER A 306 -33.03 19.58 -10.00
C SER A 306 -34.35 20.29 -10.36
N ARG A 307 -35.30 19.53 -10.88
CA ARG A 307 -36.65 20.00 -11.17
C ARG A 307 -37.44 19.88 -9.89
N TYR A 308 -37.91 21.02 -9.43
CA TYR A 308 -38.77 21.13 -8.27
C TYR A 308 -40.23 21.20 -8.71
N PHE A 309 -41.09 20.48 -7.99
CA PHE A 309 -42.54 20.48 -8.18
C PHE A 309 -43.17 20.92 -6.86
N TYR A 310 -44.09 21.87 -6.90
CA TYR A 310 -44.69 22.47 -5.70
C TYR A 310 -46.14 22.01 -5.56
N CYS A 311 -46.58 21.78 -4.32
CA CYS A 311 -47.96 21.42 -4.00
C CYS A 311 -48.82 22.68 -3.85
N LEU A 312 -49.61 23.02 -4.89
CA LEU A 312 -50.50 24.18 -4.91
C LEU A 312 -51.94 23.70 -5.11
N GLU A 313 -52.88 24.23 -4.33
CA GLU A 313 -54.32 23.91 -4.46
C GLU A 313 -54.66 22.40 -4.42
N ASN A 314 -53.83 21.61 -3.71
CA ASN A 314 -53.90 20.14 -3.61
C ASN A 314 -53.45 19.37 -4.87
N GLU A 315 -52.80 20.03 -5.85
CA GLU A 315 -52.16 19.40 -7.01
C GLU A 315 -50.67 19.76 -7.14
N TRP A 316 -49.88 18.88 -7.77
CA TRP A 316 -48.47 19.14 -8.05
C TRP A 316 -48.29 19.91 -9.36
N THR A 317 -47.58 21.05 -9.31
CA THR A 317 -47.26 21.85 -10.50
C THR A 317 -46.47 21.04 -11.53
N ASN A 318 -46.88 21.00 -12.79
CA ASN A 318 -46.13 20.44 -13.94
C ASN A 318 -45.61 18.98 -13.78
N ILE A 319 -46.18 18.19 -12.86
CA ILE A 319 -45.66 16.86 -12.53
C ILE A 319 -45.75 15.84 -13.68
N LYS A 320 -46.68 16.05 -14.62
CA LYS A 320 -46.85 15.21 -15.82
C LYS A 320 -45.66 15.29 -16.79
N GLU A 321 -44.81 16.30 -16.65
CA GLU A 321 -43.60 16.50 -17.47
C GLU A 321 -42.33 15.89 -16.85
N ALA A 322 -42.44 15.29 -15.66
CA ALA A 322 -41.33 14.66 -14.96
C ALA A 322 -40.87 13.35 -15.66
N LYS A 323 -39.69 13.38 -16.30
CA LYS A 323 -39.07 12.22 -16.96
C LYS A 323 -37.56 12.23 -16.75
N CYS A 324 -36.99 11.05 -16.47
CA CYS A 324 -35.54 10.82 -16.44
C CYS A 324 -35.09 10.20 -17.76
N ASN A 325 -34.45 11.00 -18.60
CA ASN A 325 -33.90 10.54 -19.88
C ASN A 325 -32.47 10.05 -19.69
N ILE A 326 -32.33 8.85 -19.12
CA ILE A 326 -31.02 8.24 -18.89
C ILE A 326 -30.56 7.52 -20.17
N PRO A 327 -29.30 7.68 -20.63
CA PRO A 327 -28.76 6.84 -21.69
C PRO A 327 -28.85 5.38 -21.26
N GLY A 328 -29.63 4.60 -22.00
CA GLY A 328 -30.03 3.26 -21.57
C GLY A 328 -28.92 2.21 -21.62
N ARG A 329 -27.72 2.52 -22.11
CA ARG A 329 -26.67 1.51 -22.39
C ARG A 329 -25.25 2.05 -22.16
N CYS A 330 -24.38 1.22 -21.58
CA CYS A 330 -22.98 1.57 -21.29
C CYS A 330 -22.02 1.14 -22.41
N SER A 331 -20.77 1.61 -22.33
CA SER A 331 -19.72 1.23 -23.28
C SER A 331 -19.46 -0.28 -23.28
N SER A 332 -19.13 -0.81 -24.45
CA SER A 332 -18.81 -2.22 -24.65
C SER A 332 -17.60 -2.66 -23.81
N LEU A 333 -17.70 -3.83 -23.19
CA LEU A 333 -16.57 -4.52 -22.58
C LEU A 333 -16.15 -5.66 -23.49
N MET A 334 -14.96 -5.56 -24.09
CA MET A 334 -14.39 -6.57 -24.96
C MET A 334 -13.30 -7.36 -24.20
N PRO A 335 -13.20 -8.68 -24.42
CA PRO A 335 -12.08 -9.46 -23.88
C PRO A 335 -10.73 -8.93 -24.36
N THR A 336 -9.72 -9.06 -23.50
CA THR A 336 -8.31 -8.79 -23.82
C THR A 336 -7.52 -10.11 -23.79
N GLU A 337 -6.19 -10.04 -23.87
CA GLU A 337 -5.34 -11.23 -23.69
C GLU A 337 -5.33 -11.76 -22.25
N SER A 338 -5.61 -10.91 -21.25
CA SER A 338 -5.54 -11.27 -19.83
C SER A 338 -6.91 -11.51 -19.19
N GLU A 339 -7.98 -10.99 -19.79
CA GLU A 339 -9.30 -10.98 -19.14
C GLU A 339 -10.49 -11.05 -20.10
N TYR A 340 -11.63 -11.42 -19.52
CA TYR A 340 -12.93 -11.42 -20.17
C TYR A 340 -14.03 -11.05 -19.17
N TYR A 341 -15.21 -10.75 -19.69
CA TYR A 341 -16.30 -10.18 -18.90
C TYR A 341 -17.56 -11.04 -18.99
N SER A 342 -18.25 -11.16 -17.85
CA SER A 342 -19.57 -11.78 -17.75
C SER A 342 -20.57 -10.72 -17.30
N CYS A 343 -21.60 -10.46 -18.10
CA CYS A 343 -22.60 -9.45 -17.82
C CYS A 343 -23.95 -10.05 -17.48
N THR A 344 -24.56 -9.55 -16.41
CA THR A 344 -25.88 -9.99 -15.94
C THR A 344 -26.77 -8.78 -15.64
N ASN A 345 -28.04 -8.84 -16.03
CA ASN A 345 -29.05 -7.84 -15.67
C ASN A 345 -30.24 -8.55 -15.04
N ASN A 346 -30.59 -8.18 -13.80
CA ASN A 346 -31.61 -8.88 -12.99
C ASN A 346 -31.40 -10.40 -12.97
N ASN A 347 -30.15 -10.84 -12.75
CA ASN A 347 -29.69 -12.23 -12.76
C ASN A 347 -29.76 -12.97 -14.11
N ASN A 348 -30.20 -12.32 -15.19
CA ASN A 348 -30.17 -12.90 -16.53
C ASN A 348 -28.89 -12.54 -17.26
N LYS A 349 -28.28 -13.50 -17.96
CA LYS A 349 -27.08 -13.26 -18.77
C LYS A 349 -27.41 -12.34 -19.94
N VAL A 350 -26.63 -11.28 -20.11
CA VAL A 350 -26.78 -10.30 -21.20
C VAL A 350 -25.46 -10.08 -21.93
N SER A 351 -25.51 -9.47 -23.10
CA SER A 351 -24.31 -9.12 -23.87
C SER A 351 -23.53 -8.00 -23.19
N CYS A 352 -22.21 -8.18 -23.05
CA CYS A 352 -21.30 -7.12 -22.62
C CYS A 352 -20.95 -6.11 -23.73
N LYS A 353 -21.33 -6.38 -24.98
CA LYS A 353 -21.05 -5.47 -26.12
C LYS A 353 -21.99 -4.26 -26.14
N ASP A 354 -23.21 -4.42 -25.66
CA ASP A 354 -24.20 -3.35 -25.62
C ASP A 354 -25.07 -3.47 -24.34
N PRO A 355 -24.46 -3.31 -23.16
CA PRO A 355 -25.06 -3.64 -21.88
C PRO A 355 -26.10 -2.57 -21.47
N PRO A 356 -27.36 -2.97 -21.22
CA PRO A 356 -28.39 -2.05 -20.80
C PRO A 356 -28.17 -1.51 -19.38
N TYR A 357 -28.87 -0.44 -19.03
CA TYR A 357 -28.91 0.15 -17.68
C TYR A 357 -29.17 -0.93 -16.61
N GLY A 358 -28.44 -0.84 -15.50
CA GLY A 358 -28.54 -1.78 -14.39
C GLY A 358 -27.76 -3.09 -14.60
N THR A 359 -27.13 -3.30 -15.77
CA THR A 359 -26.26 -4.46 -16.00
C THR A 359 -25.07 -4.44 -15.06
N GLU A 360 -24.82 -5.57 -14.41
CA GLU A 360 -23.64 -5.83 -13.60
C GLU A 360 -22.65 -6.63 -14.42
N ALA A 361 -21.43 -6.11 -14.56
CA ALA A 361 -20.35 -6.77 -15.27
C ALA A 361 -19.33 -7.30 -14.26
N LYS A 362 -19.01 -8.59 -14.37
CA LYS A 362 -17.97 -9.27 -13.61
C LYS A 362 -16.76 -9.53 -14.49
N GLN A 363 -15.60 -9.05 -14.07
CA GLN A 363 -14.32 -9.33 -14.70
C GLN A 363 -13.80 -10.70 -14.26
N LEU A 364 -13.26 -11.45 -15.21
CA LEU A 364 -12.69 -12.76 -15.03
C LEU A 364 -11.32 -12.78 -15.73
N CYS A 365 -10.31 -13.28 -15.04
CA CYS A 365 -8.97 -13.41 -15.61
C CYS A 365 -8.81 -14.75 -16.32
N TYR A 366 -8.09 -14.76 -17.43
CA TYR A 366 -7.66 -16.02 -18.06
C TYR A 366 -6.67 -16.75 -17.15
N ARG A 367 -6.41 -18.03 -17.48
CA ARG A 367 -5.47 -18.88 -16.72
C ARG A 367 -4.11 -18.19 -16.63
N PHE A 368 -3.47 -18.29 -15.46
CA PHE A 368 -2.18 -17.67 -15.14
C PHE A 368 -2.22 -16.14 -14.98
N PHE A 369 -3.43 -15.57 -14.90
CA PHE A 369 -3.64 -14.19 -14.48
C PHE A 369 -4.50 -14.15 -13.24
N THR A 370 -4.24 -13.19 -12.37
CA THR A 370 -5.02 -12.93 -11.17
C THR A 370 -5.58 -11.51 -11.15
N ASN A 371 -6.62 -11.30 -10.36
CA ASN A 371 -7.27 -10.00 -10.21
C ASN A 371 -6.80 -9.37 -8.91
N SER A 372 -6.13 -8.22 -8.99
CA SER A 372 -5.65 -7.44 -7.84
C SER A 372 -6.67 -6.43 -7.30
N GLY A 373 -7.83 -6.26 -7.95
CA GLY A 373 -8.78 -5.21 -7.59
C GLY A 373 -10.26 -5.57 -7.74
N ARG A 374 -11.05 -4.61 -8.23
CA ARG A 374 -12.51 -4.67 -8.19
C ARG A 374 -13.04 -5.61 -9.27
N LYS A 375 -13.72 -6.67 -8.85
CA LYS A 375 -14.23 -7.72 -9.74
C LYS A 375 -15.56 -7.38 -10.41
N VAL A 376 -16.30 -6.39 -9.90
CA VAL A 376 -17.68 -6.09 -10.34
C VAL A 376 -17.91 -4.59 -10.47
N THR A 377 -18.55 -4.19 -11.57
CA THR A 377 -19.00 -2.82 -11.85
C THR A 377 -20.44 -2.84 -12.38
N LYS A 378 -21.14 -1.71 -12.31
CA LYS A 378 -22.55 -1.60 -12.71
C LYS A 378 -22.73 -0.49 -13.73
N CYS A 379 -23.54 -0.77 -14.75
CA CYS A 379 -23.94 0.19 -15.75
C CYS A 379 -24.96 1.16 -15.16
N VAL A 380 -24.53 2.41 -14.94
CA VAL A 380 -25.36 3.50 -14.42
C VAL A 380 -25.21 4.68 -15.38
N ALA A 381 -26.32 5.08 -15.98
CA ALA A 381 -26.37 6.26 -16.83
C ALA A 381 -25.39 6.32 -18.00
N GLY A 382 -25.32 5.22 -18.73
CA GLY A 382 -24.44 5.10 -19.89
C GLY A 382 -22.95 5.00 -19.55
N LYS A 383 -22.59 4.93 -18.27
CA LYS A 383 -21.21 4.72 -17.81
C LYS A 383 -21.12 3.58 -16.80
N TRP A 384 -19.96 2.94 -16.76
CA TRP A 384 -19.62 2.02 -15.67
C TRP A 384 -19.29 2.83 -14.43
N ASN A 385 -19.95 2.54 -13.30
CA ASN A 385 -19.79 3.30 -12.06
C ASN A 385 -18.40 3.18 -11.42
N ALA A 386 -17.57 2.24 -11.88
CA ALA A 386 -16.16 2.16 -11.57
C ALA A 386 -15.39 1.49 -12.72
N PRO A 387 -14.12 1.89 -12.96
CA PRO A 387 -13.25 1.20 -13.90
C PRO A 387 -12.82 -0.16 -13.35
N PHE A 388 -12.50 -1.09 -14.25
CA PHE A 388 -11.83 -2.33 -13.88
C PHE A 388 -10.33 -2.11 -13.70
N THR A 389 -9.73 -2.87 -12.78
CA THR A 389 -8.28 -3.05 -12.68
C THR A 389 -7.87 -4.18 -13.60
N SER A 390 -6.83 -4.03 -14.41
CA SER A 390 -6.40 -5.09 -15.34
C SER A 390 -5.96 -6.37 -14.62
N CYS A 391 -6.30 -7.52 -15.19
CA CYS A 391 -5.76 -8.80 -14.73
C CYS A 391 -4.23 -8.86 -14.92
N ILE A 392 -3.51 -9.22 -13.86
CA ILE A 392 -2.05 -9.24 -13.81
C ILE A 392 -1.52 -10.68 -13.95
N PRO A 393 -0.34 -10.91 -14.56
CA PRO A 393 0.24 -12.25 -14.60
C PRO A 393 0.51 -12.79 -13.19
N GLU A 394 0.23 -14.07 -12.97
CA GLU A 394 0.66 -14.78 -11.76
C GLU A 394 2.17 -14.97 -11.79
N CYS A 395 2.86 -14.52 -10.74
CA CYS A 395 4.31 -14.66 -10.63
C CYS A 395 4.72 -15.89 -9.80
N GLY A 396 5.93 -16.40 -10.05
CA GLY A 396 6.63 -17.34 -9.17
C GLY A 396 5.98 -18.71 -9.02
N ARG A 397 5.08 -19.10 -9.93
CA ARG A 397 4.40 -20.41 -9.91
C ARG A 397 5.02 -21.37 -10.92
N LYS A 398 5.54 -22.52 -10.45
CA LYS A 398 5.96 -23.63 -11.32
C LYS A 398 4.76 -24.23 -12.07
N THR A 399 5.02 -24.91 -13.20
CA THR A 399 3.96 -25.51 -14.04
C THR A 399 3.54 -26.91 -13.57
N ILE A 400 4.46 -27.66 -12.96
CA ILE A 400 4.24 -29.04 -12.50
C ILE A 400 4.57 -29.13 -11.01
N THR A 401 3.61 -29.58 -10.20
CA THR A 401 3.81 -29.98 -8.79
C THR A 401 4.27 -31.44 -8.74
N SER A 402 5.47 -31.73 -9.26
CA SER A 402 6.09 -33.03 -9.01
C SER A 402 6.57 -33.05 -7.55
N ARG A 403 6.15 -34.07 -6.79
CA ARG A 403 6.77 -34.39 -5.50
C ARG A 403 8.21 -34.81 -5.79
N THR A 404 9.18 -33.96 -5.46
CA THR A 404 10.59 -34.34 -5.48
C THR A 404 11.13 -34.38 -4.06
N LEU A 405 11.46 -35.60 -3.62
CA LEU A 405 12.62 -35.83 -2.76
C LEU A 405 13.85 -35.92 -3.69
N ILE A 406 14.99 -35.40 -3.23
CA ILE A 406 16.39 -35.76 -3.59
C ILE A 406 17.17 -34.77 -4.49
N VAL A 407 18.49 -34.77 -4.25
CA VAL A 407 19.58 -33.80 -4.49
C VAL A 407 20.52 -34.33 -5.58
N ASN A 408 20.93 -33.53 -6.60
CA ASN A 408 22.15 -33.65 -7.46
C ASN A 408 21.97 -33.09 -8.90
N GLY A 409 21.96 -31.76 -9.12
CA GLY A 409 22.11 -31.14 -10.47
C GLY A 409 21.41 -31.87 -11.62
N GLU A 410 20.09 -31.78 -11.70
CA GLU A 410 19.29 -32.64 -12.59
C GLU A 410 18.87 -31.89 -13.87
N GLU A 411 18.55 -32.66 -14.92
CA GLU A 411 17.82 -32.13 -16.07
C GLU A 411 16.50 -31.53 -15.57
N VAL A 412 16.21 -30.30 -15.96
CA VAL A 412 14.92 -29.68 -15.67
C VAL A 412 13.87 -30.46 -16.42
N GLN A 413 12.86 -30.98 -15.71
CA GLN A 413 11.69 -31.47 -16.41
C GLN A 413 11.17 -30.32 -17.26
N GLU A 414 10.91 -30.60 -18.54
CA GLU A 414 10.40 -29.61 -19.47
C GLU A 414 9.30 -28.82 -18.74
N GLN A 415 9.40 -27.48 -18.77
CA GLN A 415 8.37 -26.57 -18.23
C GLN A 415 8.39 -26.34 -16.70
N GLU A 416 9.42 -26.76 -15.94
CA GLU A 416 9.46 -26.54 -14.47
C GLU A 416 9.66 -25.06 -14.05
N TYR A 417 10.48 -24.29 -14.76
CA TYR A 417 10.84 -22.89 -14.42
C TYR A 417 10.46 -21.92 -15.55
N PRO A 418 9.20 -21.43 -15.60
CA PRO A 418 8.68 -20.68 -16.74
C PRO A 418 9.23 -19.24 -16.88
N TRP A 419 10.02 -18.78 -15.92
CA TRP A 419 10.62 -17.46 -15.91
C TRP A 419 12.06 -17.43 -16.45
N VAL A 420 12.65 -18.58 -16.76
CA VAL A 420 14.04 -18.63 -17.26
C VAL A 420 14.06 -18.26 -18.75
N VAL A 421 15.00 -17.39 -19.14
CA VAL A 421 15.25 -17.05 -20.55
C VAL A 421 16.70 -17.30 -20.93
N ALA A 422 16.90 -17.62 -22.21
CA ALA A 422 18.21 -17.69 -22.84
C ALA A 422 18.46 -16.42 -23.65
N ILE A 423 19.67 -15.88 -23.50
CA ILE A 423 20.13 -14.66 -24.17
C ILE A 423 21.20 -15.05 -25.17
N TYR A 424 20.94 -14.76 -26.44
CA TYR A 424 21.82 -15.08 -27.57
C TYR A 424 22.44 -13.81 -28.13
N ASP A 425 23.68 -13.91 -28.58
CA ASP A 425 24.37 -12.84 -29.29
C ASP A 425 24.14 -12.90 -30.81
N SER A 426 24.88 -12.07 -31.57
CA SER A 426 24.77 -11.99 -33.04
C SER A 426 25.28 -13.23 -33.77
N THR A 427 26.00 -14.11 -33.08
CA THR A 427 26.48 -15.40 -33.61
C THR A 427 25.54 -16.55 -33.29
N ASP A 428 24.38 -16.25 -32.68
CA ASP A 428 23.40 -17.22 -32.20
C ASP A 428 23.93 -18.18 -31.13
N GLU A 429 25.02 -17.80 -30.45
CA GLU A 429 25.52 -18.49 -29.26
C GLU A 429 24.78 -17.99 -28.01
N GLN A 430 24.39 -18.93 -27.13
CA GLN A 430 23.85 -18.56 -25.82
C GLN A 430 24.98 -18.05 -24.95
N ILE A 431 24.92 -16.76 -24.57
CA ILE A 431 25.97 -16.10 -23.80
C ILE A 431 25.61 -15.96 -22.32
N CYS A 432 24.32 -15.76 -22.02
CA CYS A 432 23.83 -15.49 -20.67
C CYS A 432 22.40 -16.00 -20.46
N GLY A 433 22.03 -16.18 -19.20
CA GLY A 433 20.67 -16.39 -18.75
C GLY A 433 20.00 -15.06 -18.38
N GLY A 434 18.70 -15.13 -18.15
CA GLY A 434 17.92 -14.04 -17.58
C GLY A 434 16.67 -14.57 -16.90
N THR A 435 15.95 -13.67 -16.26
CA THR A 435 14.67 -13.99 -15.61
C THR A 435 13.56 -13.04 -16.05
N ILE A 436 12.40 -13.57 -16.45
CA ILE A 436 11.20 -12.79 -16.75
C ILE A 436 10.67 -12.19 -15.45
N ILE A 437 10.54 -10.87 -15.39
CA ILE A 437 9.95 -10.15 -14.24
C ILE A 437 8.60 -9.52 -14.58
N SER A 438 8.33 -9.29 -15.87
CA SER A 438 7.01 -8.97 -16.41
C SER A 438 6.92 -9.43 -17.86
N ARG A 439 5.77 -9.21 -18.53
CA ARG A 439 5.62 -9.52 -19.97
C ARG A 439 6.63 -8.77 -20.84
N GLU A 440 7.07 -7.60 -20.40
CA GLU A 440 7.89 -6.67 -21.18
C GLU A 440 9.33 -6.62 -20.71
N PHE A 441 9.64 -7.18 -19.54
CA PHE A 441 10.94 -7.02 -18.91
C PHE A 441 11.56 -8.33 -18.47
N VAL A 442 12.86 -8.44 -18.78
CA VAL A 442 13.77 -9.48 -18.29
C VAL A 442 14.87 -8.81 -17.46
N ILE A 443 15.21 -9.42 -16.33
CA ILE A 443 16.36 -9.04 -15.50
C ILE A 443 17.54 -9.99 -15.77
N SER A 444 18.75 -9.46 -15.86
CA SER A 444 19.98 -10.22 -16.10
C SER A 444 21.20 -9.47 -15.50
N ALA A 445 22.42 -9.96 -15.73
CA ALA A 445 23.66 -9.34 -15.28
C ALA A 445 24.15 -8.28 -16.28
N ALA A 446 24.72 -7.19 -15.81
CA ALA A 446 25.20 -6.10 -16.66
C ALA A 446 26.40 -6.53 -17.52
N HIS A 447 27.32 -7.34 -16.97
CA HIS A 447 28.53 -7.77 -17.67
C HIS A 447 28.24 -8.59 -18.94
N CYS A 448 27.04 -9.17 -19.08
CA CYS A 448 26.59 -9.84 -20.30
C CYS A 448 26.48 -8.88 -21.50
N PHE A 449 26.30 -7.59 -21.23
CA PHE A 449 26.00 -6.57 -22.22
C PHE A 449 27.05 -5.45 -22.30
N THR A 450 28.19 -5.62 -21.65
CA THR A 450 29.28 -4.65 -21.67
C THR A 450 30.59 -5.28 -22.14
N GLU A 451 31.52 -4.42 -22.52
CA GLU A 451 32.94 -4.76 -22.51
C GLU A 451 33.49 -4.83 -21.08
N LEU A 452 34.76 -5.22 -20.95
CA LEU A 452 35.44 -5.30 -19.65
C LEU A 452 35.55 -3.95 -18.92
N ASP A 453 35.56 -2.85 -19.66
CA ASP A 453 35.61 -1.46 -19.15
C ASP A 453 34.22 -0.90 -18.79
N GLY A 454 33.15 -1.70 -18.92
CA GLY A 454 31.78 -1.29 -18.64
C GLY A 454 31.07 -0.59 -19.82
N ARG A 455 31.74 -0.37 -20.95
CA ARG A 455 31.09 0.21 -22.13
C ARG A 455 30.00 -0.73 -22.65
N LYS A 456 28.78 -0.21 -22.77
CA LYS A 456 27.62 -0.92 -23.31
C LYS A 456 27.85 -1.37 -24.76
N LYS A 457 27.49 -2.63 -25.06
CA LYS A 457 27.47 -3.21 -26.41
C LYS A 457 26.18 -2.84 -27.14
N ASP A 458 26.17 -2.98 -28.46
CA ASP A 458 24.98 -2.69 -29.29
C ASP A 458 23.83 -3.63 -28.92
N ILE A 459 22.64 -3.07 -28.71
CA ILE A 459 21.43 -3.82 -28.35
C ILE A 459 20.97 -4.77 -29.47
N ASN A 460 21.27 -4.43 -30.74
CA ASN A 460 20.88 -5.22 -31.91
C ASN A 460 21.60 -6.57 -31.97
N HIS A 461 22.65 -6.76 -31.17
CA HIS A 461 23.36 -8.02 -31.07
C HIS A 461 22.59 -9.08 -30.28
N TYR A 462 21.51 -8.72 -29.58
CA TYR A 462 20.88 -9.63 -28.63
C TYR A 462 19.51 -10.13 -29.07
N THR A 463 19.26 -11.42 -28.82
CA THR A 463 17.93 -12.05 -28.99
C THR A 463 17.57 -12.80 -27.71
N ILE A 464 16.36 -12.58 -27.20
CA ILE A 464 15.86 -13.17 -25.95
C ILE A 464 14.83 -14.25 -26.26
N LEU A 465 15.07 -15.48 -25.80
CA LEU A 465 14.16 -16.59 -26.00
C LEU A 465 13.64 -17.12 -24.66
N ALA A 466 12.32 -17.20 -24.51
CA ALA A 466 11.62 -17.80 -23.39
C ALA A 466 10.99 -19.14 -23.79
N GLY A 467 10.74 -20.02 -22.81
CA GLY A 467 10.10 -21.33 -23.06
C GLY A 467 10.99 -22.34 -23.77
N LYS A 468 12.31 -22.12 -23.75
CA LYS A 468 13.35 -23.04 -24.24
C LYS A 468 13.63 -24.14 -23.21
N HIS A 469 13.79 -25.38 -23.65
CA HIS A 469 14.44 -26.45 -22.89
C HIS A 469 15.85 -26.69 -23.41
N TYR A 470 16.05 -26.66 -24.73
CA TYR A 470 17.35 -26.91 -25.34
C TYR A 470 18.17 -25.64 -25.56
N ARG A 471 19.48 -25.75 -25.37
CA ARG A 471 20.43 -24.63 -25.48
C ARG A 471 20.53 -24.05 -26.90
N SER A 472 20.39 -24.90 -27.92
CA SER A 472 20.50 -24.48 -29.33
C SER A 472 19.38 -23.51 -29.71
N LYS A 473 19.74 -22.32 -30.21
CA LYS A 473 18.76 -21.32 -30.68
C LYS A 473 17.82 -21.90 -31.74
N HIS A 474 18.39 -22.59 -32.72
CA HIS A 474 17.71 -23.09 -33.91
C HIS A 474 16.90 -24.37 -33.70
N ARG A 475 16.98 -24.99 -32.52
CA ARG A 475 16.13 -26.13 -32.22
C ARG A 475 14.69 -25.66 -32.05
N ALA A 476 13.80 -26.17 -32.90
CA ALA A 476 12.39 -25.86 -32.86
C ALA A 476 11.73 -26.50 -31.62
N GLU A 477 11.01 -25.68 -30.85
CA GLU A 477 10.26 -26.10 -29.66
C GLU A 477 8.93 -25.34 -29.66
N GLN A 478 7.82 -26.05 -29.39
CA GLN A 478 6.46 -25.54 -29.61
C GLN A 478 6.13 -24.28 -28.77
N ASN A 479 6.73 -24.15 -27.59
CA ASN A 479 6.41 -23.10 -26.63
C ASN A 479 7.45 -21.95 -26.61
N THR A 480 8.40 -21.97 -27.55
CA THR A 480 9.41 -20.92 -27.63
C THR A 480 8.80 -19.60 -28.06
N GLN A 481 9.14 -18.55 -27.32
CA GLN A 481 8.83 -17.17 -27.70
C GLN A 481 10.13 -16.41 -27.87
N GLU A 482 10.27 -15.71 -28.99
CA GLU A 482 11.45 -14.92 -29.33
C GLU A 482 11.10 -13.43 -29.31
N SER A 483 11.97 -12.62 -28.71
CA SER A 483 11.91 -11.16 -28.80
C SER A 483 13.31 -10.56 -28.98
N LYS A 484 13.38 -9.49 -29.75
CA LYS A 484 14.53 -8.58 -29.79
C LYS A 484 14.52 -7.64 -28.58
N VAL A 485 15.62 -6.93 -28.41
CA VAL A 485 15.81 -5.94 -27.33
C VAL A 485 15.36 -4.57 -27.82
N LYS A 486 14.36 -4.00 -27.14
CA LYS A 486 13.86 -2.63 -27.39
C LYS A 486 14.71 -1.60 -26.67
N SER A 487 14.99 -1.83 -25.39
CA SER A 487 15.93 -1.05 -24.59
C SER A 487 16.71 -1.95 -23.66
N LEU A 488 17.89 -1.48 -23.28
CA LEU A 488 18.77 -2.16 -22.35
C LEU A 488 19.24 -1.14 -21.32
N ASP A 489 18.82 -1.31 -20.09
CA ASP A 489 19.11 -0.42 -18.98
C ASP A 489 20.12 -1.11 -18.07
N ILE A 490 21.37 -0.66 -18.16
CA ILE A 490 22.46 -1.09 -17.26
C ILE A 490 22.45 -0.16 -16.05
N HIS A 491 22.68 -0.70 -14.85
CA HIS A 491 22.76 0.14 -13.66
C HIS A 491 23.85 1.22 -13.82
N PRO A 492 23.58 2.51 -13.54
CA PRO A 492 24.51 3.60 -13.83
C PRO A 492 25.88 3.49 -13.16
N GLU A 493 25.94 2.85 -11.99
CA GLU A 493 27.17 2.66 -11.23
C GLU A 493 28.01 1.46 -11.71
N PHE A 494 27.51 0.65 -12.66
CA PHE A 494 28.24 -0.48 -13.18
C PHE A 494 29.33 -0.03 -14.17
N VAL A 495 30.59 -0.32 -13.85
CA VAL A 495 31.76 -0.02 -14.70
C VAL A 495 32.65 -1.24 -14.97
N GLY A 496 32.02 -2.42 -15.03
CA GLY A 496 32.71 -3.66 -15.40
C GLY A 496 33.75 -4.14 -14.38
N GLN A 497 34.84 -4.70 -14.90
CA GLN A 497 35.88 -5.32 -14.08
C GLN A 497 36.64 -4.30 -13.22
N ILE A 498 36.67 -3.02 -13.63
CA ILE A 498 37.39 -1.93 -12.95
C ILE A 498 36.86 -1.72 -11.52
N GLN A 499 35.55 -1.88 -11.31
CA GLN A 499 34.93 -1.85 -9.98
C GLN A 499 34.48 -3.24 -9.52
N ASN A 500 35.23 -4.29 -9.88
CA ASN A 500 35.03 -5.63 -9.35
C ASN A 500 33.61 -6.18 -9.56
N TYR A 501 32.97 -5.82 -10.67
CA TYR A 501 31.59 -6.22 -10.99
C TYR A 501 30.55 -5.81 -9.92
N ARG A 502 30.81 -4.73 -9.20
CA ARG A 502 29.81 -4.10 -8.33
C ARG A 502 28.67 -3.55 -9.19
N ASP A 503 27.44 -3.63 -8.68
CA ASP A 503 26.24 -3.12 -9.38
C ASP A 503 25.94 -3.85 -10.70
N ASP A 504 26.34 -5.12 -10.77
CA ASP A 504 26.18 -6.01 -11.94
C ASP A 504 24.74 -6.50 -12.12
N ILE A 505 23.89 -5.61 -12.64
CA ILE A 505 22.48 -5.82 -12.95
C ILE A 505 22.07 -5.03 -14.20
N ALA A 506 21.28 -5.66 -15.05
CA ALA A 506 20.66 -5.05 -16.22
C ALA A 506 19.19 -5.42 -16.35
N LEU A 507 18.41 -4.50 -16.91
CA LEU A 507 17.02 -4.70 -17.31
C LEU A 507 16.91 -4.61 -18.83
N ILE A 508 16.20 -5.56 -19.40
CA ILE A 508 16.01 -5.69 -20.84
C ILE A 508 14.53 -5.47 -21.10
N GLN A 509 14.20 -4.38 -21.79
CA GLN A 509 12.85 -4.20 -22.33
C GLN A 509 12.74 -4.94 -23.66
N LEU A 510 11.72 -5.78 -23.77
CA LEU A 510 11.45 -6.58 -24.95
C LEU A 510 10.75 -5.73 -26.03
N GLU A 511 11.10 -5.94 -27.29
CA GLU A 511 10.38 -5.35 -28.42
C GLU A 511 8.98 -5.96 -28.56
N THR A 512 8.89 -7.28 -28.41
CA THR A 512 7.62 -8.02 -28.41
C THR A 512 7.38 -8.58 -27.01
N PRO A 513 6.34 -8.12 -26.29
CA PRO A 513 6.02 -8.64 -24.97
C PRO A 513 5.70 -10.14 -25.03
N PHE A 514 6.18 -10.91 -24.05
CA PHE A 514 5.86 -12.31 -23.95
C PHE A 514 4.37 -12.54 -23.67
N GLN A 515 3.83 -13.57 -24.31
CA GLN A 515 2.51 -14.12 -24.06
C GLN A 515 2.60 -15.05 -22.84
N ILE A 516 1.72 -14.82 -21.86
CA ILE A 516 1.70 -15.61 -20.63
C ILE A 516 1.11 -16.98 -20.93
N THR A 517 1.90 -18.03 -20.72
CA THR A 517 1.50 -19.43 -20.93
C THR A 517 1.86 -20.28 -19.72
N GLY A 518 1.71 -21.60 -19.79
CA GLY A 518 2.26 -22.46 -18.73
C GLY A 518 3.78 -22.32 -18.63
N GLN A 519 4.44 -22.17 -19.78
CA GLN A 519 5.89 -22.26 -19.97
C GLN A 519 6.61 -20.91 -19.96
N VAL A 520 5.88 -19.80 -20.06
CA VAL A 520 6.42 -18.44 -20.10
C VAL A 520 5.64 -17.56 -19.13
N ARG A 521 6.21 -17.28 -17.96
CA ARG A 521 5.58 -16.53 -16.85
C ARG A 521 6.64 -15.82 -16.01
N PRO A 522 6.30 -14.70 -15.34
CA PRO A 522 7.27 -13.98 -14.53
C PRO A 522 7.60 -14.69 -13.20
N ILE A 523 8.80 -14.43 -12.68
CA ILE A 523 9.16 -14.65 -11.27
C ILE A 523 8.53 -13.55 -10.40
N CYS A 524 8.33 -13.80 -9.10
CA CYS A 524 7.98 -12.71 -8.18
C CYS A 524 9.22 -11.88 -7.80
N ILE A 525 9.01 -10.58 -7.64
CA ILE A 525 9.96 -9.65 -6.99
C ILE A 525 9.34 -9.25 -5.66
N ASP A 526 10.13 -9.31 -4.59
CA ASP A 526 9.72 -8.84 -3.27
C ASP A 526 9.96 -7.33 -3.16
N ILE A 527 8.99 -6.59 -3.66
CA ILE A 527 9.01 -5.13 -3.82
C ILE A 527 9.19 -4.36 -2.51
N ASP A 528 8.78 -4.95 -1.39
CA ASP A 528 8.83 -4.37 -0.05
C ASP A 528 9.88 -5.05 0.86
N ASN A 529 10.66 -5.99 0.29
CA ASN A 529 11.68 -6.78 0.99
C ASN A 529 11.14 -7.52 2.24
N LEU A 530 9.88 -7.97 2.22
CA LEU A 530 9.21 -8.56 3.38
C LEU A 530 9.75 -9.93 3.78
N TYR A 531 10.31 -10.69 2.84
CA TYR A 531 10.77 -12.06 3.10
C TYR A 531 12.29 -12.22 3.09
N GLU A 532 13.04 -11.13 2.90
CA GLU A 532 14.50 -11.16 2.81
C GLU A 532 15.16 -11.78 4.06
N GLU A 533 14.68 -11.41 5.25
CA GLU A 533 15.23 -11.89 6.52
C GLU A 533 15.12 -13.42 6.67
N TYR A 534 14.06 -14.02 6.13
CA TYR A 534 13.86 -15.47 6.16
C TYR A 534 14.67 -16.19 5.08
N ASP A 535 14.82 -15.57 3.91
CA ASP A 535 15.55 -16.15 2.78
C ASP A 535 17.07 -16.15 3.01
N PHE A 536 17.62 -15.18 3.74
CA PHE A 536 19.06 -15.03 3.99
C PHE A 536 19.54 -15.60 5.34
N ILE A 537 18.96 -16.73 5.74
CA ILE A 537 19.46 -17.55 6.84
C ILE A 537 20.43 -18.61 6.27
N ASP A 538 21.62 -18.77 6.87
CA ASP A 538 22.63 -19.75 6.40
C ASP A 538 22.00 -21.14 6.21
N GLY A 539 22.24 -21.74 5.05
CA GLY A 539 21.73 -23.07 4.71
C GLY A 539 20.35 -23.11 4.04
N VAL A 540 19.56 -22.02 4.06
CA VAL A 540 18.26 -21.95 3.37
C VAL A 540 18.45 -22.23 1.87
N LYS A 541 17.62 -23.11 1.32
CA LYS A 541 17.76 -23.59 -0.05
C LYS A 541 17.17 -22.62 -1.06
N ALA A 542 17.95 -22.33 -2.08
CA ALA A 542 17.57 -21.61 -3.27
C ALA A 542 17.82 -22.47 -4.51
N VAL A 543 17.22 -22.08 -5.63
CA VAL A 543 17.39 -22.76 -6.91
C VAL A 543 17.97 -21.81 -7.94
N VAL A 544 18.92 -22.30 -8.71
CA VAL A 544 19.38 -21.69 -9.96
C VAL A 544 19.00 -22.62 -11.11
N ALA A 545 18.60 -22.05 -12.24
CA ALA A 545 18.35 -22.79 -13.47
C ALA A 545 19.05 -22.11 -14.65
N GLY A 546 19.66 -22.90 -15.53
CA GLY A 546 20.46 -22.39 -16.64
C GLY A 546 21.07 -23.48 -17.51
N TRP A 547 21.82 -23.04 -18.53
CA TRP A 547 22.47 -23.91 -19.53
C TRP A 547 24.01 -23.90 -19.43
N GLY A 548 24.56 -23.37 -18.33
CA GLY A 548 26.00 -23.22 -18.13
C GLY A 548 26.75 -24.55 -18.03
N LEU A 549 28.08 -24.48 -18.04
CA LEU A 549 28.93 -25.68 -18.05
C LEU A 549 28.70 -26.54 -16.78
N SER A 550 28.68 -27.85 -16.94
CA SER A 550 28.56 -28.76 -15.78
C SER A 550 29.86 -28.93 -14.99
N THR A 551 31.02 -28.56 -15.56
CA THR A 551 32.37 -28.63 -14.94
C THR A 551 33.35 -27.68 -15.65
N SER A 552 34.46 -27.30 -15.00
CA SER A 552 35.55 -26.54 -15.64
C SER A 552 36.11 -27.31 -16.84
N GLY A 553 36.15 -26.67 -18.02
CA GLY A 553 36.61 -27.31 -19.27
C GLY A 553 35.64 -28.33 -19.88
N GLY A 554 34.44 -28.50 -19.32
CA GLY A 554 33.40 -29.37 -19.87
C GLY A 554 32.58 -28.72 -20.99
N HIS A 555 31.76 -29.51 -21.69
CA HIS A 555 30.80 -28.99 -22.67
C HIS A 555 29.58 -28.35 -21.98
N ALA A 556 29.07 -27.27 -22.56
CA ALA A 556 27.81 -26.65 -22.13
C ALA A 556 26.66 -27.67 -22.21
N THR A 557 25.70 -27.56 -21.28
CA THR A 557 24.58 -28.50 -21.26
C THR A 557 23.67 -28.24 -22.45
N GLN A 558 23.33 -29.30 -23.19
CA GLN A 558 22.42 -29.16 -24.34
C GLN A 558 20.96 -28.95 -23.91
N VAL A 559 20.66 -29.21 -22.64
CA VAL A 559 19.35 -29.08 -21.99
C VAL A 559 19.45 -28.17 -20.77
N LEU A 560 18.33 -27.55 -20.41
CA LEU A 560 18.20 -26.73 -19.21
C LEU A 560 18.39 -27.61 -17.97
N LYS A 561 19.24 -27.18 -17.04
CA LYS A 561 19.45 -27.85 -15.76
C LYS A 561 19.10 -26.94 -14.59
N LYS A 562 18.85 -27.56 -13.45
CA LYS A 562 18.64 -26.87 -12.16
C LYS A 562 19.66 -27.32 -11.15
N LEU A 563 19.99 -26.42 -10.23
CA LEU A 563 20.80 -26.71 -9.06
C LEU A 563 20.16 -26.08 -7.84
N GLU A 564 19.90 -26.89 -6.81
CA GLU A 564 19.52 -26.40 -5.49
C GLU A 564 20.77 -26.14 -4.67
N VAL A 565 20.96 -24.89 -4.25
CA VAL A 565 22.12 -24.39 -3.50
C VAL A 565 21.68 -23.75 -2.19
N PRO A 566 22.43 -23.92 -1.09
CA PRO A 566 22.16 -23.16 0.13
C PRO A 566 22.63 -21.71 -0.05
N TYR A 567 21.88 -20.78 0.53
CA TYR A 567 22.42 -19.47 0.92
C TYR A 567 23.58 -19.69 1.90
N VAL A 568 24.64 -18.91 1.73
CA VAL A 568 25.82 -18.94 2.58
C VAL A 568 25.95 -17.58 3.25
N ASP A 569 25.99 -17.60 4.58
CA ASP A 569 26.23 -16.39 5.36
C ASP A 569 27.50 -15.67 4.90
N ARG A 570 27.42 -14.34 4.90
CA ARG A 570 28.46 -13.48 4.36
C ARG A 570 29.81 -13.67 5.05
N ARG A 571 29.85 -13.91 6.37
CA ARG A 571 31.10 -14.13 7.11
C ARG A 571 31.75 -15.44 6.66
N LYS A 572 30.95 -16.51 6.59
CA LYS A 572 31.41 -17.82 6.11
C LYS A 572 31.91 -17.76 4.67
N CYS A 573 31.20 -17.03 3.80
CA CYS A 573 31.62 -16.80 2.43
C CYS A 573 32.98 -16.06 2.35
N LYS A 574 33.17 -15.03 3.18
CA LYS A 574 34.44 -14.28 3.29
C LYS A 574 35.60 -15.16 3.77
N GLU A 575 35.35 -16.02 4.75
CA GLU A 575 36.36 -16.95 5.28
C GLU A 575 36.79 -17.96 4.21
N THR A 576 35.86 -18.53 3.46
CA THR A 576 36.14 -19.52 2.41
C THR A 576 36.92 -18.93 1.23
N PHE A 577 36.55 -17.74 0.75
CA PHE A 577 37.23 -17.13 -0.40
C PHE A 577 38.62 -16.55 -0.10
N GLY A 578 38.96 -16.37 1.19
CA GLY A 578 40.16 -15.65 1.60
C GLY A 578 40.01 -14.13 1.50
N LEU A 579 40.84 -13.42 2.26
CA LEU A 579 40.71 -11.97 2.47
C LEU A 579 40.84 -11.16 1.18
N GLU A 580 41.78 -11.50 0.29
CA GLU A 580 42.06 -10.75 -0.94
C GLU A 580 40.86 -10.75 -1.89
N PHE A 581 40.33 -11.94 -2.21
CA PHE A 581 39.18 -12.07 -3.10
C PHE A 581 37.94 -11.45 -2.46
N ALA A 582 37.68 -11.74 -1.18
CA ALA A 582 36.48 -11.25 -0.52
C ALA A 582 36.49 -9.71 -0.35
N GLN A 583 37.63 -9.08 -0.06
CA GLN A 583 37.72 -7.61 -0.02
C GLN A 583 37.41 -6.97 -1.36
N LYS A 584 37.79 -7.63 -2.46
CA LYS A 584 37.64 -7.12 -3.81
C LYS A 584 36.23 -7.32 -4.36
N TYR A 585 35.70 -8.53 -4.27
CA TYR A 585 34.50 -8.96 -5.00
C TYR A 585 33.26 -9.22 -4.13
N LEU A 586 33.42 -9.50 -2.83
CA LEU A 586 32.28 -9.65 -1.92
C LEU A 586 31.85 -8.26 -1.42
N THR A 587 31.39 -7.41 -2.33
CA THR A 587 30.86 -6.07 -2.03
C THR A 587 29.47 -6.15 -1.37
N SER A 588 28.94 -5.02 -0.89
CA SER A 588 27.66 -5.00 -0.16
C SER A 588 26.43 -5.25 -1.03
N ASP A 589 26.59 -5.29 -2.35
CA ASP A 589 25.58 -5.71 -3.32
C ASP A 589 25.64 -7.20 -3.66
N LYS A 590 26.50 -7.98 -3.00
CA LYS A 590 26.68 -9.40 -3.29
C LYS A 590 26.14 -10.28 -2.16
N ILE A 591 25.45 -11.35 -2.56
CA ILE A 591 25.10 -12.49 -1.73
C ILE A 591 25.83 -13.73 -2.23
N CYS A 592 25.99 -14.71 -1.34
CA CYS A 592 26.77 -15.91 -1.59
C CYS A 592 25.87 -17.13 -1.50
N ALA A 593 25.98 -18.04 -2.48
CA ALA A 593 25.26 -19.30 -2.44
C ALA A 593 26.07 -20.39 -3.13
N GLY A 594 25.87 -21.64 -2.71
CA GLY A 594 26.57 -22.79 -3.28
C GLY A 594 27.08 -23.75 -2.22
N TYR A 595 27.67 -24.85 -2.69
CA TYR A 595 28.34 -25.80 -1.82
C TYR A 595 29.85 -25.60 -1.90
N HIS A 596 30.53 -25.85 -0.78
CA HIS A 596 31.97 -25.96 -0.75
C HIS A 596 32.36 -27.44 -0.85
N ASN A 597 33.32 -27.80 -1.71
CA ASN A 597 33.84 -29.17 -1.85
C ASN A 597 32.81 -30.26 -2.24
N MET A 598 31.77 -29.92 -3.01
CA MET A 598 30.76 -30.90 -3.44
C MET A 598 30.70 -31.10 -4.96
N ASN A 599 31.66 -30.56 -5.73
CA ASN A 599 31.67 -30.58 -7.19
C ASN A 599 30.32 -30.08 -7.80
N LYS A 600 29.77 -29.01 -7.22
CA LYS A 600 28.48 -28.38 -7.54
C LYS A 600 28.59 -26.85 -7.47
N SER A 601 28.73 -26.20 -8.61
CA SER A 601 28.66 -24.73 -8.71
C SER A 601 27.91 -24.32 -9.98
N VAL A 602 27.39 -23.09 -9.96
CA VAL A 602 27.04 -22.32 -11.17
C VAL A 602 28.31 -22.06 -11.97
N CYS A 603 28.19 -22.02 -13.30
CA CYS A 603 29.35 -21.87 -14.18
C CYS A 603 29.07 -21.00 -15.43
N ASN A 604 30.10 -20.82 -16.27
CA ASN A 604 30.06 -20.07 -17.52
C ASN A 604 28.82 -20.45 -18.33
N GLY A 605 28.05 -19.44 -18.76
CA GLY A 605 26.76 -19.59 -19.46
C GLY A 605 25.53 -19.47 -18.55
N ASP A 606 25.69 -19.50 -17.22
CA ASP A 606 24.63 -19.20 -16.25
C ASP A 606 24.65 -17.73 -15.77
N SER A 607 25.62 -16.92 -16.23
CA SER A 607 25.67 -15.48 -15.92
C SER A 607 24.33 -14.82 -16.24
N GLY A 608 23.81 -14.02 -15.32
CA GLY A 608 22.50 -13.39 -15.47
C GLY A 608 21.29 -14.26 -15.09
N SER A 609 21.46 -15.57 -14.88
CA SER A 609 20.38 -16.42 -14.33
C SER A 609 20.01 -16.01 -12.91
N GLY A 610 18.74 -16.16 -12.55
CA GLY A 610 18.26 -15.81 -11.22
C GLY A 610 18.55 -16.88 -10.17
N LEU A 611 18.73 -16.43 -8.93
CA LEU A 611 18.73 -17.25 -7.72
C LEU A 611 17.35 -17.12 -7.06
N TYR A 612 16.59 -18.21 -7.10
CA TYR A 612 15.18 -18.23 -6.72
C TYR A 612 14.96 -18.88 -5.35
N PHE A 613 14.36 -18.16 -4.43
CA PHE A 613 13.94 -18.69 -3.12
C PHE A 613 12.46 -19.00 -3.14
N LYS A 614 12.07 -20.07 -2.44
CA LYS A 614 10.68 -20.49 -2.36
C LYS A 614 10.10 -20.03 -1.02
N THR A 615 9.14 -19.11 -1.09
CA THR A 615 8.34 -18.66 0.06
C THR A 615 6.95 -19.23 -0.11
N GLU A 616 6.54 -20.09 0.82
CA GLU A 616 5.30 -20.87 0.75
C GLU A 616 5.13 -21.66 -0.56
N SER A 617 4.41 -21.08 -1.52
CA SER A 617 4.02 -21.69 -2.78
C SER A 617 4.43 -20.86 -4.01
N GLN A 618 5.19 -19.79 -3.79
CA GLN A 618 5.73 -18.89 -4.82
C GLN A 618 7.25 -18.82 -4.75
N TYR A 619 7.87 -18.54 -5.89
CA TYR A 619 9.30 -18.30 -6.01
C TYR A 619 9.58 -16.82 -6.23
N TYR A 620 10.60 -16.33 -5.53
CA TYR A 620 11.08 -14.95 -5.59
C TYR A 620 12.53 -14.93 -6.08
N ILE A 621 12.87 -14.00 -6.97
CA ILE A 621 14.27 -13.77 -7.33
C ILE A 621 14.95 -12.94 -6.25
N ARG A 622 16.07 -13.43 -5.72
CA ARG A 622 16.89 -12.75 -4.70
C ARG A 622 18.28 -12.38 -5.17
N GLY A 623 18.81 -13.16 -6.10
CA GLY A 623 20.14 -12.98 -6.66
C GLY A 623 20.13 -13.07 -8.18
N ILE A 624 21.14 -12.48 -8.81
CA ILE A 624 21.46 -12.63 -10.23
C ILE A 624 22.89 -13.16 -10.30
N ALA A 625 23.12 -14.28 -10.98
CA ALA A 625 24.45 -14.88 -11.10
C ALA A 625 25.43 -13.88 -11.72
N SER A 626 26.47 -13.53 -10.97
CA SER A 626 27.40 -12.45 -11.34
C SER A 626 28.82 -12.98 -11.55
N LEU A 627 29.44 -13.57 -10.53
CA LEU A 627 30.84 -14.00 -10.62
C LEU A 627 31.17 -15.20 -9.73
N THR A 628 32.24 -15.91 -10.09
CA THR A 628 32.84 -16.99 -9.32
C THR A 628 34.34 -16.72 -9.15
N GLN A 629 34.98 -17.29 -8.13
CA GLN A 629 36.38 -16.94 -7.76
C GLN A 629 37.42 -17.19 -8.86
N ASN A 630 37.13 -18.08 -9.82
CA ASN A 630 38.03 -18.44 -10.91
C ASN A 630 37.49 -18.09 -12.30
N SER A 631 36.54 -17.15 -12.42
CA SER A 631 35.81 -16.82 -13.66
C SER A 631 36.70 -16.56 -14.90
N ILE A 632 37.97 -16.20 -14.71
CA ILE A 632 38.96 -15.96 -15.79
C ILE A 632 39.57 -17.27 -16.33
N LEU A 633 39.62 -18.35 -15.52
CA LEU A 633 40.22 -19.66 -15.86
C LEU A 633 39.18 -20.79 -15.99
N GLY A 634 37.90 -20.52 -15.71
CA GLY A 634 36.82 -21.50 -15.71
C GLY A 634 35.91 -21.33 -14.50
N CYS A 635 35.31 -22.42 -14.02
CA CYS A 635 34.54 -22.41 -12.78
C CYS A 635 35.05 -23.50 -11.90
N ASP A 636 35.30 -23.20 -10.63
CA ASP A 636 35.59 -24.23 -9.66
C ASP A 636 34.27 -24.76 -9.09
N PRO A 637 33.89 -26.01 -9.36
CA PRO A 637 32.67 -26.59 -8.84
C PRO A 637 32.71 -26.80 -7.32
N ASN A 638 33.82 -26.51 -6.65
CA ASN A 638 33.97 -26.60 -5.19
C ASN A 638 33.88 -25.26 -4.47
N LEU A 639 33.66 -24.16 -5.19
CA LEU A 639 33.60 -22.82 -4.61
C LEU A 639 32.17 -22.27 -4.65
N TYR A 640 31.89 -21.34 -3.74
CA TYR A 640 30.65 -20.58 -3.77
C TYR A 640 30.60 -19.66 -5.00
N ALA A 641 29.38 -19.28 -5.39
CA ALA A 641 29.14 -18.26 -6.39
C ALA A 641 28.62 -16.98 -5.72
N LEU A 642 28.98 -15.83 -6.31
CA LEU A 642 28.44 -14.54 -5.91
C LEU A 642 27.33 -14.10 -6.86
N TYR A 643 26.26 -13.62 -6.26
CA TYR A 643 25.08 -13.13 -6.95
C TYR A 643 24.84 -11.67 -6.58
N THR A 644 24.44 -10.86 -7.56
CA THR A 644 23.98 -9.49 -7.31
C THR A 644 22.66 -9.52 -6.55
N LYS A 645 22.63 -8.91 -5.36
CA LYS A 645 21.51 -8.86 -4.42
C LYS A 645 20.38 -7.98 -4.97
N VAL A 646 19.28 -8.60 -5.43
CA VAL A 646 18.19 -7.90 -6.13
C VAL A 646 17.51 -6.83 -5.25
N SER A 647 17.36 -7.09 -3.95
CA SER A 647 16.70 -6.17 -3.01
C SER A 647 17.37 -4.79 -2.91
N ARG A 648 18.65 -4.70 -3.23
CA ARG A 648 19.39 -3.43 -3.29
C ARG A 648 18.96 -2.53 -4.44
N TYR A 649 18.41 -3.11 -5.50
CA TYR A 649 18.07 -2.41 -6.74
C TYR A 649 16.58 -2.23 -6.95
N ILE A 650 15.76 -2.51 -5.94
CA ILE A 650 14.29 -2.47 -6.05
C ILE A 650 13.80 -1.11 -6.54
N ASN A 651 14.31 0.00 -6.00
CA ASN A 651 13.91 1.34 -6.46
C ASN A 651 14.29 1.60 -7.92
N TRP A 652 15.46 1.14 -8.35
CA TRP A 652 15.91 1.26 -9.73
C TRP A 652 15.04 0.41 -10.68
N ILE A 653 14.72 -0.82 -10.29
CA ILE A 653 13.81 -1.71 -11.01
C ILE A 653 12.42 -1.06 -11.13
N LYS A 654 11.88 -0.53 -10.04
CA LYS A 654 10.57 0.15 -10.02
C LYS A 654 10.54 1.35 -10.96
N ASN A 655 11.57 2.18 -10.92
CA ASN A 655 11.64 3.40 -11.73
C ASN A 655 11.65 3.10 -13.24
N ILE A 656 12.30 2.01 -13.67
CA ILE A 656 12.39 1.63 -15.08
C ILE A 656 11.16 0.84 -15.54
N THR A 657 10.70 -0.11 -14.72
CA THR A 657 9.72 -1.12 -15.14
C THR A 657 8.29 -0.77 -14.76
N HIS A 658 8.10 0.14 -13.80
CA HIS A 658 6.80 0.49 -13.21
C HIS A 658 6.00 -0.71 -12.66
N ILE A 659 6.68 -1.81 -12.27
CA ILE A 659 6.05 -3.07 -11.84
C ILE A 659 5.23 -2.93 -10.53
N GLU A 660 5.46 -1.90 -9.71
CA GLU A 660 4.66 -1.60 -8.49
C GLU A 660 3.14 -1.43 -8.76
N LEU A 661 2.77 -1.05 -9.98
CA LEU A 661 1.37 -0.87 -10.37
C LEU A 661 0.61 -2.20 -10.49
N TYR A 662 1.30 -3.35 -10.46
CA TYR A 662 0.68 -4.65 -10.68
C TYR A 662 0.55 -5.50 -9.41
N TYR A 663 1.43 -5.38 -8.41
CA TYR A 663 1.50 -6.31 -7.27
C TYR A 663 1.23 -5.68 -5.89
N SER A 664 0.64 -4.48 -5.83
CA SER A 664 0.19 -3.82 -4.59
C SER A 664 -1.20 -4.25 -4.11
#